data_AF-A0A4R0L3G9-F1
#
_entry.id   AF-A0A4R0L3G9-F1
#
_cell.length_a   1.000
_cell.length_b   1.000
_cell.length_c   1.000
_cell.angle_alpha   90.00
_cell.angle_beta   90.00
_cell.angle_gamma   90.00
#
_symmetry.space_group_name_H-M   'P 1'
#
loop_
_entity.id
_entity.type
_entity.pdbx_description
1 polymer ?
#
loop_
_entity_poly.entity_id
_entity_poly.type
_entity_poly.pdbx_seq_one_letter_code
_entity_poly.pdbx_strand_id
1 'polypeptide(L)'
;MIRRVTRREFVRMSGLGATAVALAAQGLSDESAAAAVRLPSYPFTLGVASGDPEPDGVVLWTRLAPDPLNDPDAAGMPPIPVSVEWEVAADPGMRRVVKRGVAKAVPELAHSVHVEVDGLSPAREYFYRFKAGPEMSPVGRTRTAPAPGSRPDRLRFAVASCQQWVGGGYAAYRNMVDEDLDLVLHLGDYTYENSTTRSLADYRALHALYKTSPDLQAAHAAFPFVVVFDDHDVEDNWAGDTPKAPDPDFLTRRANAFQAYYEHLPLRARARPDGAGMLLYRRFTYGDLAELSILDTRQYRDDQACGDGRKEPCPEMYDENRTVMGPEQERWLLDGLTHSTARWNVIAQQIVMAEFDYDPGPGVVVNLDQWDGYPAARDRFLSGIAEFRPSNPVVLSGDWHSSWVNDLKADFAAPDSETLATEFVGTSVSSGAPWSADVVEALPANPHVKFFNGTLRGYLRCEVSPDSWRTDIRAVSNASDSESPVSTLASFVVEDGTPGAVRVPGVEITGITADVMIGGRTNVLQVAITNSTGTAVEVTAAITPPPGWSSDDSSATVAPSASTTLELPITPPADRPGVGMVEVRVSAGNTPIFGPPTRLQLVSVPSGDEVLLALDSGGPSTPVLATYQRLSPLDLWDPAKGYGWLTEVGFRDRGKLDALRRDFTLSRGEPSVLRLAVPAGRHIVQLLTGDASFASGNTMVRIDGALVAESGNDVIPEGQFRWIDFAVDGGAGGRDMDLEITGDLREGYWRICALILQQL
;
A
#
# COMPACT_ATOMS: atom_id res chain seq x y z
N MET A 1 49.97 22.33 46.89
CA MET A 1 49.71 23.42 47.86
C MET A 1 48.22 23.67 47.89
N ILE A 2 47.54 23.28 48.97
CA ILE A 2 46.09 23.44 49.15
C ILE A 2 45.83 24.85 49.72
N ARG A 3 45.08 25.69 49.00
CA ARG A 3 44.65 26.99 49.53
C ARG A 3 43.25 26.84 50.14
N ARG A 4 43.17 26.94 51.47
CA ARG A 4 41.91 26.97 52.22
C ARG A 4 41.21 28.32 52.04
N VAL A 5 39.96 28.30 51.59
CA VAL A 5 39.04 29.45 51.64
C VAL A 5 38.60 29.67 53.08
N THR A 6 38.57 30.93 53.54
CA THR A 6 38.27 31.27 54.94
C THR A 6 36.76 31.47 55.18
N ARG A 7 36.30 31.29 56.43
CA ARG A 7 34.89 31.47 56.84
C ARG A 7 34.29 32.85 56.50
N ARG A 8 35.11 33.88 56.29
CA ARG A 8 34.66 35.23 55.87
C ARG A 8 34.44 35.36 54.36
N GLU A 9 35.03 34.50 53.55
CA GLU A 9 34.81 34.46 52.09
C GLU A 9 33.57 33.62 51.73
N PHE A 10 33.26 32.59 52.52
CA PHE A 10 32.02 31.82 52.36
C PHE A 10 30.78 32.71 52.56
N VAL A 11 30.76 33.56 53.59
CA VAL A 11 29.60 34.42 53.92
C VAL A 11 29.36 35.54 52.89
N ARG A 12 30.36 35.94 52.09
CA ARG A 12 30.14 36.87 50.98
C ARG A 12 29.59 36.20 49.71
N MET A 13 29.73 34.88 49.55
CA MET A 13 29.09 34.13 48.46
C MET A 13 27.72 33.54 48.83
N SER A 14 27.32 33.55 50.10
CA SER A 14 25.99 33.08 50.55
C SER A 14 24.92 34.19 50.61
N GLY A 15 25.24 35.41 50.17
CA GLY A 15 24.43 36.62 50.41
C GLY A 15 23.45 37.05 49.30
N LEU A 16 23.14 36.18 48.33
CA LEU A 16 22.15 36.45 47.27
C LEU A 16 21.03 35.39 47.20
N GLY A 17 20.88 34.55 48.22
CA GLY A 17 19.83 33.54 48.31
C GLY A 17 19.02 33.68 49.61
N ALA A 18 18.07 34.62 49.66
CA ALA A 18 17.03 34.64 50.71
C ALA A 18 15.82 35.58 50.46
N THR A 19 15.71 36.27 49.32
CA THR A 19 14.60 37.22 49.06
C THR A 19 14.07 37.14 47.62
N ALA A 20 13.67 35.94 47.19
CA ALA A 20 12.80 35.76 46.02
C ALA A 20 11.86 34.54 46.14
N VAL A 21 11.64 34.03 47.35
CA VAL A 21 10.76 32.87 47.61
C VAL A 21 9.34 33.29 48.04
N ALA A 22 8.98 34.57 47.86
CA ALA A 22 7.63 35.08 48.15
C ALA A 22 7.02 35.92 47.00
N LEU A 23 7.53 35.77 45.77
CA LEU A 23 6.90 36.32 44.55
C LEU A 23 6.70 35.28 43.44
N ALA A 24 7.06 34.01 43.65
CA ALA A 24 6.84 32.92 42.68
C ALA A 24 5.53 32.14 42.93
N ALA A 25 4.66 32.61 43.83
CA ALA A 25 3.32 32.07 44.08
C ALA A 25 2.19 32.98 43.53
N GLN A 26 2.54 33.98 42.70
CA GLN A 26 1.58 34.83 41.98
C GLN A 26 1.83 34.89 40.46
N GLY A 27 2.47 33.84 39.90
CA GLY A 27 2.57 33.64 38.45
C GLY A 27 1.60 32.57 37.89
N LEU A 28 0.82 31.92 38.75
CA LEU A 28 -0.21 30.94 38.36
C LEU A 28 -1.58 31.61 38.29
N SER A 29 -1.69 32.71 37.55
CA SER A 29 -2.96 33.28 37.07
C SER A 29 -2.70 34.55 36.26
N ASP A 30 -2.02 34.43 35.11
CA ASP A 30 -2.15 35.40 34.01
C ASP A 30 -1.56 34.84 32.71
N GLU A 31 -2.25 33.87 32.12
CA GLU A 31 -2.47 33.89 30.66
C GLU A 31 -3.97 34.11 30.46
N SER A 32 -4.43 35.31 30.81
CA SER A 32 -5.71 35.81 30.38
C SER A 32 -5.74 35.83 28.85
N ALA A 33 -6.56 34.95 28.27
CA ALA A 33 -7.19 35.14 26.96
C ALA A 33 -6.29 35.80 25.90
N ALA A 34 -5.29 35.07 25.39
CA ALA A 34 -4.93 35.31 23.99
C ALA A 34 -6.24 35.14 23.20
N ALA A 35 -6.72 36.22 22.58
CA ALA A 35 -7.95 36.19 21.80
C ALA A 35 -7.92 34.93 20.93
N ALA A 36 -8.92 34.05 21.08
CA ALA A 36 -8.96 32.79 20.36
C ALA A 36 -8.74 33.10 18.88
N VAL A 37 -7.59 32.65 18.33
CA VAL A 37 -7.26 32.88 16.93
C VAL A 37 -8.41 32.30 16.14
N ARG A 38 -9.14 33.16 15.42
CA ARG A 38 -10.28 32.72 14.63
C ARG A 38 -9.72 32.08 13.36
N LEU A 39 -9.73 30.76 13.35
CA LEU A 39 -9.31 29.97 12.19
C LEU A 39 -10.35 30.11 11.06
N PRO A 40 -9.92 30.10 9.80
CA PRO A 40 -10.81 30.33 8.66
C PRO A 40 -11.80 29.18 8.43
N SER A 41 -11.39 27.94 8.71
CA SER A 41 -12.22 26.72 8.65
C SER A 41 -11.65 25.66 9.61
N TYR A 42 -12.22 24.45 9.58
CA TYR A 42 -11.78 23.32 10.39
C TYR A 42 -10.30 22.98 10.13
N PRO A 43 -9.42 23.01 11.15
CA PRO A 43 -7.98 22.94 10.92
C PRO A 43 -7.40 21.52 10.90
N PHE A 44 -8.09 20.52 11.44
CA PHE A 44 -7.55 19.16 11.57
C PHE A 44 -7.85 18.31 10.32
N THR A 45 -7.63 18.89 9.13
CA THR A 45 -7.94 18.26 7.83
C THR A 45 -7.02 17.09 7.50
N LEU A 46 -5.84 17.02 8.12
CA LEU A 46 -4.83 15.97 7.96
C LEU A 46 -4.88 14.93 9.09
N GLY A 47 -5.93 14.98 9.92
CA GLY A 47 -6.14 14.05 11.02
C GLY A 47 -5.19 14.23 12.21
N VAL A 48 -5.02 13.13 12.94
CA VAL A 48 -4.14 13.01 14.11
C VAL A 48 -3.31 11.75 13.97
N ALA A 49 -2.13 11.71 14.60
CA ALA A 49 -1.28 10.53 14.62
C ALA A 49 -0.60 10.38 15.99
N SER A 50 -0.15 9.17 16.28
CA SER A 50 0.76 8.92 17.40
C SER A 50 1.92 8.04 16.95
N GLY A 51 3.02 8.05 17.69
CA GLY A 51 4.22 7.33 17.26
C GLY A 51 5.30 7.23 18.31
N ASP A 52 6.39 6.54 17.94
CA ASP A 52 7.56 6.28 18.77
C ASP A 52 7.20 5.89 20.23
N PRO A 53 6.42 4.82 20.43
CA PRO A 53 5.94 4.45 21.75
C PRO A 53 7.10 4.00 22.65
N GLU A 54 7.14 4.56 23.85
CA GLU A 54 8.04 4.21 24.94
C GLU A 54 7.22 3.65 26.13
N PRO A 55 7.87 3.03 27.12
CA PRO A 55 7.18 2.43 28.25
C PRO A 55 6.30 3.39 29.04
N ASP A 56 6.69 4.65 29.15
CA ASP A 56 5.97 5.66 29.92
C ASP A 56 5.38 6.76 29.04
N GLY A 57 5.37 6.60 27.72
CA GLY A 57 5.05 7.72 26.84
C GLY A 57 4.89 7.39 25.36
N VAL A 58 4.39 8.38 24.63
CA VAL A 58 4.20 8.35 23.17
C VAL A 58 4.35 9.76 22.60
N VAL A 59 4.66 9.87 21.31
CA VAL A 59 4.46 11.11 20.56
C VAL A 59 3.00 11.22 20.14
N LEU A 60 2.39 12.39 20.32
CA LEU A 60 1.13 12.76 19.70
C LEU A 60 1.39 13.83 18.64
N TRP A 61 0.72 13.72 17.50
CA TRP A 61 0.91 14.58 16.36
C TRP A 61 -0.41 15.07 15.77
N THR A 62 -0.42 16.33 15.31
CA THR A 62 -1.40 16.87 14.37
C THR A 62 -0.80 18.08 13.64
N ARG A 63 -1.46 18.59 12.59
CA ARG A 63 -1.11 19.84 11.91
C ARG A 63 -2.36 20.68 11.72
N LEU A 64 -2.28 21.97 12.05
CA LEU A 64 -3.35 22.91 11.75
C LEU A 64 -3.22 23.33 10.28
N ALA A 65 -4.12 22.83 9.44
CA ALA A 65 -4.04 23.00 8.00
C ALA A 65 -5.43 23.15 7.36
N PRO A 66 -6.13 24.29 7.57
CA PRO A 66 -7.44 24.56 6.96
C PRO A 66 -7.53 24.38 5.44
N ASP A 67 -6.46 24.71 4.70
CA ASP A 67 -6.40 24.67 3.23
C ASP A 67 -5.04 24.13 2.73
N PRO A 68 -4.75 22.84 2.97
CA PRO A 68 -3.39 22.30 2.88
C PRO A 68 -2.90 22.09 1.44
N LEU A 69 -3.82 22.06 0.45
CA LEU A 69 -3.47 21.80 -0.95
C LEU A 69 -3.41 23.07 -1.80
N ASN A 70 -4.18 24.13 -1.47
CA ASN A 70 -4.20 25.36 -2.25
C ASN A 70 -3.24 26.43 -1.70
N ASP A 71 -2.79 26.29 -0.46
CA ASP A 71 -1.78 27.13 0.19
C ASP A 71 -0.73 26.22 0.83
N PRO A 72 0.20 25.63 0.05
CA PRO A 72 1.06 24.56 0.58
C PRO A 72 2.02 25.03 1.68
N ASP A 73 2.37 26.32 1.70
CA ASP A 73 3.30 26.90 2.68
C ASP A 73 2.62 27.20 4.00
N ALA A 74 1.51 27.96 3.99
CA ALA A 74 0.82 28.36 5.21
C ALA A 74 -0.41 27.50 5.53
N ALA A 75 -0.89 26.68 4.59
CA ALA A 75 -2.07 25.83 4.71
C ALA A 75 -3.34 26.56 5.17
N GLY A 76 -3.48 27.84 4.79
CA GLY A 76 -4.57 28.70 5.24
C GLY A 76 -4.40 29.23 6.68
N MET A 77 -3.25 29.01 7.31
CA MET A 77 -2.95 29.53 8.65
C MET A 77 -2.35 30.93 8.61
N PRO A 78 -2.66 31.80 9.60
CA PRO A 78 -1.96 33.07 9.76
C PRO A 78 -0.49 32.83 10.19
N PRO A 79 0.45 33.72 9.84
CA PRO A 79 1.87 33.61 10.19
C PRO A 79 2.15 34.01 11.65
N ILE A 80 1.40 33.42 12.58
CA ILE A 80 1.56 33.59 14.03
C ILE A 80 1.51 32.23 14.73
N PRO A 81 2.15 32.09 15.91
CA PRO A 81 1.97 30.91 16.75
C PRO A 81 0.51 30.74 17.21
N VAL A 82 -0.01 29.51 17.15
CA VAL A 82 -1.35 29.15 17.63
C VAL A 82 -1.24 28.17 18.80
N SER A 83 -1.97 28.43 19.88
CA SER A 83 -2.00 27.52 21.04
C SER A 83 -2.95 26.35 20.74
N VAL A 84 -2.48 25.13 20.97
CA VAL A 84 -3.25 23.89 20.77
C VAL A 84 -3.27 23.13 22.09
N GLU A 85 -4.46 23.02 22.69
CA GLU A 85 -4.65 22.16 23.86
C GLU A 85 -4.62 20.69 23.42
N TRP A 86 -4.08 19.81 24.25
CA TRP A 86 -4.07 18.37 24.02
C TRP A 86 -4.48 17.62 25.30
N GLU A 87 -5.15 16.49 25.13
CA GLU A 87 -5.59 15.63 26.22
C GLU A 87 -5.29 14.17 25.90
N VAL A 88 -4.92 13.40 26.92
CA VAL A 88 -4.82 11.93 26.90
C VAL A 88 -5.76 11.37 27.94
N ALA A 89 -6.58 10.39 27.57
CA ALA A 89 -7.58 9.76 28.41
C ALA A 89 -7.44 8.23 28.43
N ALA A 90 -7.94 7.63 29.50
CA ALA A 90 -7.96 6.18 29.71
C ALA A 90 -9.25 5.51 29.18
N ASP A 91 -10.09 6.21 28.41
CA ASP A 91 -11.31 5.70 27.80
C ASP A 91 -11.61 6.39 26.47
N PRO A 92 -12.26 5.70 25.51
CA PRO A 92 -12.57 6.24 24.19
C PRO A 92 -13.53 7.43 24.23
N GLY A 93 -14.32 7.57 25.31
CA GLY A 93 -15.24 8.70 25.49
C GLY A 93 -14.58 9.99 25.98
N MET A 94 -13.25 9.99 26.17
CA MET A 94 -12.47 11.11 26.69
C MET A 94 -12.97 11.64 28.05
N ARG A 95 -13.55 10.76 28.89
CA ARG A 95 -14.12 11.14 30.20
C ARG A 95 -13.09 11.13 31.33
N ARG A 96 -12.09 10.24 31.26
CA ARG A 96 -11.03 10.08 32.27
C ARG A 96 -9.69 10.55 31.71
N VAL A 97 -9.53 11.87 31.62
CA VAL A 97 -8.28 12.51 31.20
C VAL A 97 -7.19 12.28 32.25
N VAL A 98 -6.07 11.67 31.84
CA VAL A 98 -4.91 11.33 32.68
C VAL A 98 -3.73 12.28 32.51
N LYS A 99 -3.59 12.89 31.32
CA LYS A 99 -2.59 13.92 31.00
C LYS A 99 -3.25 14.98 30.11
N ARG A 100 -2.81 16.23 30.21
CA ARG A 100 -3.21 17.33 29.33
C ARG A 100 -2.14 18.41 29.31
N GLY A 101 -2.16 19.25 28.29
CA GLY A 101 -1.28 20.40 28.20
C GLY A 101 -1.64 21.31 27.03
N VAL A 102 -0.73 22.23 26.73
CA VAL A 102 -0.83 23.15 25.60
C VAL A 102 0.49 23.11 24.85
N ALA A 103 0.42 22.93 23.53
CA ALA A 103 1.53 23.08 22.61
C ALA A 103 1.37 24.36 21.77
N LYS A 104 2.46 24.88 21.21
CA LYS A 104 2.43 25.99 20.27
C LYS A 104 2.70 25.46 18.86
N ALA A 105 1.70 25.56 17.99
CA ALA A 105 1.85 25.33 16.56
C ALA A 105 2.45 26.60 15.94
N VAL A 106 3.68 26.52 15.41
CA VAL A 106 4.42 27.69 14.91
C VAL A 106 4.51 27.69 13.38
N PRO A 107 4.50 28.85 12.70
CA PRO A 107 4.58 28.94 11.24
C PRO A 107 5.84 28.28 10.65
N GLU A 108 6.95 28.35 11.36
CA GLU A 108 8.24 27.79 10.91
C GLU A 108 8.20 26.27 10.77
N LEU A 109 7.28 25.60 11.47
CA LEU A 109 7.02 24.16 11.40
C LEU A 109 5.65 23.86 10.77
N ALA A 110 5.18 24.73 9.88
CA ALA A 110 3.91 24.58 9.16
C ALA A 110 2.68 24.37 10.06
N HIS A 111 2.72 24.95 11.27
CA HIS A 111 1.73 24.74 12.34
C HIS A 111 1.48 23.27 12.69
N SER A 112 2.50 22.42 12.52
CA SER A 112 2.53 21.08 13.11
C SER A 112 2.69 21.16 14.63
N VAL A 113 2.19 20.13 15.30
CA VAL A 113 2.22 19.96 16.74
C VAL A 113 2.79 18.58 17.03
N HIS A 114 3.88 18.55 17.80
CA HIS A 114 4.48 17.32 18.33
C HIS A 114 4.48 17.42 19.85
N VAL A 115 3.84 16.45 20.51
CA VAL A 115 3.80 16.36 21.98
C VAL A 115 4.40 15.03 22.40
N GLU A 116 5.55 15.09 23.09
CA GLU A 116 6.10 13.93 23.80
C GLU A 116 5.40 13.82 25.16
N VAL A 117 4.43 12.91 25.26
CA VAL A 117 3.71 12.66 26.50
C VAL A 117 4.51 11.64 27.31
N ASP A 118 4.80 11.95 28.57
CA ASP A 118 5.50 11.10 29.52
C ASP A 118 4.61 10.66 30.71
N GLY A 119 5.15 9.83 31.60
CA GLY A 119 4.53 9.45 32.87
C GLY A 119 3.19 8.71 32.73
N LEU A 120 2.98 8.03 31.60
CA LEU A 120 1.90 7.08 31.38
C LEU A 120 2.26 5.71 31.96
N SER A 121 1.26 4.89 32.26
CA SER A 121 1.51 3.48 32.62
C SER A 121 1.88 2.66 31.37
N PRO A 122 2.84 1.72 31.48
CA PRO A 122 3.29 0.86 30.37
C PRO A 122 2.24 -0.14 29.90
N ALA A 123 2.46 -0.68 28.70
CA ALA A 123 1.63 -1.71 28.05
C ALA A 123 0.12 -1.39 28.07
N ARG A 124 -0.24 -0.13 27.84
CA ARG A 124 -1.60 0.35 28.03
C ARG A 124 -2.09 1.17 26.86
N GLU A 125 -3.33 0.93 26.49
CA GLU A 125 -4.06 1.72 25.52
C GLU A 125 -4.53 3.05 26.14
N TYR A 126 -4.41 4.11 25.34
CA TYR A 126 -4.92 5.44 25.65
C TYR A 126 -5.59 6.06 24.43
N PHE A 127 -6.38 7.10 24.69
CA PHE A 127 -7.07 7.88 23.67
C PHE A 127 -6.64 9.34 23.79
N TYR A 128 -6.51 10.05 22.68
CA TYR A 128 -6.02 11.41 22.68
C TYR A 128 -6.77 12.29 21.69
N ARG A 129 -6.76 13.60 21.94
CA ARG A 129 -7.30 14.60 21.01
C ARG A 129 -6.62 15.96 21.22
N PHE A 130 -6.81 16.83 20.23
CA PHE A 130 -6.35 18.20 20.23
C PHE A 130 -7.52 19.17 20.15
N LYS A 131 -7.28 20.41 20.57
CA LYS A 131 -8.22 21.52 20.43
C LYS A 131 -7.49 22.81 20.08
N ALA A 132 -7.94 23.47 19.02
CA ALA A 132 -7.42 24.76 18.56
C ALA A 132 -8.58 25.76 18.46
N GLY A 133 -8.61 26.75 19.37
CA GLY A 133 -9.77 27.64 19.49
C GLY A 133 -11.04 26.85 19.83
N PRO A 134 -12.14 26.97 19.06
CA PRO A 134 -13.36 26.18 19.28
C PRO A 134 -13.31 24.78 18.66
N GLU A 135 -12.35 24.48 17.81
CA GLU A 135 -12.31 23.27 16.99
C GLU A 135 -11.66 22.12 17.74
N MET A 136 -12.27 20.93 17.66
CA MET A 136 -11.75 19.68 18.23
C MET A 136 -11.27 18.76 17.11
N SER A 137 -10.12 18.12 17.29
CA SER A 137 -9.66 17.08 16.37
C SER A 137 -10.51 15.81 16.47
N PRO A 138 -10.37 14.86 15.54
CA PRO A 138 -10.78 13.47 15.78
C PRO A 138 -10.05 12.91 17.01
N VAL A 139 -10.65 11.90 17.63
CA VAL A 139 -10.00 11.15 18.73
C VAL A 139 -9.11 10.08 18.11
N GLY A 140 -7.84 10.09 18.48
CA GLY A 140 -6.90 9.01 18.18
C GLY A 140 -6.78 8.03 19.34
N ARG A 141 -6.28 6.83 19.03
CA ARG A 141 -5.95 5.74 19.92
C ARG A 141 -4.45 5.47 19.80
N THR A 142 -3.82 5.12 20.92
CA THR A 142 -2.40 4.84 21.00
C THR A 142 -2.11 3.82 22.10
N ARG A 143 -0.89 3.28 22.12
CA ARG A 143 -0.43 2.31 23.13
C ARG A 143 1.01 2.60 23.52
N THR A 144 1.28 2.62 24.82
CA THR A 144 2.65 2.67 25.36
C THR A 144 3.31 1.30 25.29
N ALA A 145 4.63 1.24 25.11
CA ALA A 145 5.37 -0.01 25.11
C ALA A 145 5.35 -0.69 26.50
N PRO A 146 5.64 -2.00 26.60
CA PRO A 146 5.89 -2.66 27.87
C PRO A 146 7.15 -2.15 28.56
N ALA A 147 7.17 -2.24 29.89
CA ALA A 147 8.34 -1.84 30.68
C ALA A 147 9.57 -2.71 30.35
N PRO A 148 10.80 -2.16 30.38
CA PRO A 148 12.01 -2.95 30.20
C PRO A 148 12.07 -4.10 31.22
N GLY A 149 12.45 -5.30 30.77
CA GLY A 149 12.51 -6.51 31.60
C GLY A 149 11.14 -7.12 31.98
N SER A 150 10.02 -6.54 31.52
CA SER A 150 8.73 -7.23 31.55
C SER A 150 8.66 -8.33 30.48
N ARG A 151 7.82 -9.34 30.70
CA ARG A 151 7.65 -10.52 29.83
C ARG A 151 6.29 -10.48 29.12
N PRO A 152 6.11 -9.68 28.06
CA PRO A 152 4.86 -9.69 27.32
C PRO A 152 4.70 -11.03 26.60
N ASP A 153 3.49 -11.58 26.62
CA ASP A 153 3.19 -12.86 25.96
C ASP A 153 3.09 -12.72 24.43
N ARG A 154 2.91 -11.50 23.92
CA ARG A 154 2.83 -11.22 22.48
C ARG A 154 3.20 -9.78 22.11
N LEU A 155 3.61 -9.60 20.86
CA LEU A 155 3.66 -8.34 20.12
C LEU A 155 3.00 -8.55 18.74
N ARG A 156 2.04 -7.72 18.37
CA ARG A 156 1.41 -7.71 17.04
C ARG A 156 1.66 -6.38 16.35
N PHE A 157 2.14 -6.41 15.12
CA PHE A 157 2.33 -5.17 14.35
C PHE A 157 2.17 -5.41 12.86
N ALA A 158 1.90 -4.33 12.12
CA ALA A 158 1.92 -4.36 10.67
C ALA A 158 3.19 -3.70 10.11
N VAL A 159 3.62 -4.14 8.93
CA VAL A 159 4.70 -3.53 8.15
C VAL A 159 4.12 -3.04 6.84
N ALA A 160 4.32 -1.75 6.54
CA ALA A 160 3.89 -1.10 5.31
C ALA A 160 5.04 -0.28 4.70
N SER A 161 5.00 -0.08 3.39
CA SER A 161 5.87 0.82 2.64
C SER A 161 5.19 1.18 1.32
N CYS A 162 5.78 2.11 0.56
CA CYS A 162 5.50 2.30 -0.85
C CYS A 162 4.00 2.54 -1.15
N GLN A 163 3.51 3.71 -0.72
CA GLN A 163 2.10 4.08 -0.79
C GLN A 163 1.80 5.10 -1.89
N GLN A 164 2.32 4.94 -3.11
CA GLN A 164 2.09 5.88 -4.22
C GLN A 164 0.62 6.31 -4.32
N TRP A 165 0.36 7.61 -4.48
CA TRP A 165 -0.99 8.16 -4.48
C TRP A 165 -1.84 7.59 -5.62
N VAL A 166 -2.96 6.95 -5.26
CA VAL A 166 -3.90 6.31 -6.21
C VAL A 166 -5.26 7.02 -6.29
N GLY A 167 -5.37 8.25 -5.78
CA GLY A 167 -6.59 9.07 -5.93
C GLY A 167 -7.48 9.15 -4.70
N GLY A 168 -6.94 8.99 -3.49
CA GLY A 168 -7.64 9.34 -2.24
C GLY A 168 -7.83 8.20 -1.26
N GLY A 169 -8.00 6.97 -1.72
CA GLY A 169 -8.23 5.80 -0.86
C GLY A 169 -7.08 4.81 -0.87
N TYR A 170 -6.92 4.08 0.24
CA TYR A 170 -5.97 2.98 0.40
C TYR A 170 -6.65 1.79 1.07
N ALA A 171 -7.04 0.80 0.27
CA ALA A 171 -7.66 -0.43 0.77
C ALA A 171 -6.81 -1.13 1.84
N ALA A 172 -5.48 -1.13 1.68
CA ALA A 172 -4.57 -1.71 2.65
C ALA A 172 -4.77 -1.10 4.05
N TYR A 173 -4.78 0.24 4.16
CA TYR A 173 -5.01 0.93 5.43
C TYR A 173 -6.43 0.77 5.95
N ARG A 174 -7.44 0.84 5.07
CA ARG A 174 -8.84 0.60 5.47
C ARG A 174 -9.00 -0.75 6.16
N ASN A 175 -8.44 -1.81 5.58
CA ASN A 175 -8.47 -3.14 6.18
C ASN A 175 -7.55 -3.27 7.40
N MET A 176 -6.43 -2.54 7.47
CA MET A 176 -5.50 -2.58 8.60
C MET A 176 -6.12 -2.02 9.89
N VAL A 177 -7.04 -1.06 9.79
CA VAL A 177 -7.75 -0.49 10.96
C VAL A 177 -8.52 -1.55 11.75
N ASP A 178 -8.99 -2.62 11.09
CA ASP A 178 -9.71 -3.72 11.73
C ASP A 178 -8.79 -4.77 12.38
N GLU A 179 -7.46 -4.65 12.23
CA GLU A 179 -6.49 -5.57 12.82
C GLU A 179 -6.23 -5.26 14.31
N ASP A 180 -5.94 -6.30 15.11
CA ASP A 180 -5.53 -6.17 16.51
C ASP A 180 -4.01 -5.95 16.61
N LEU A 181 -3.56 -4.71 16.38
CA LEU A 181 -2.14 -4.34 16.36
C LEU A 181 -1.75 -3.48 17.57
N ASP A 182 -0.50 -3.66 18.02
CA ASP A 182 0.19 -2.83 19.00
C ASP A 182 0.79 -1.57 18.36
N LEU A 183 1.29 -1.68 17.13
CA LEU A 183 1.90 -0.59 16.36
C LEU A 183 1.91 -0.89 14.85
N VAL A 184 2.26 0.11 14.04
CA VAL A 184 2.55 -0.02 12.61
C VAL A 184 3.98 0.46 12.34
N LEU A 185 4.75 -0.34 11.59
CA LEU A 185 6.05 0.05 11.04
C LEU A 185 5.86 0.53 9.60
N HIS A 186 6.34 1.73 9.28
CA HIS A 186 6.41 2.22 7.90
C HIS A 186 7.87 2.31 7.47
N LEU A 187 8.26 1.52 6.46
CA LEU A 187 9.67 1.32 6.07
C LEU A 187 10.14 2.26 4.96
N GLY A 188 9.32 3.24 4.60
CA GLY A 188 9.67 4.33 3.69
C GLY A 188 8.79 4.37 2.45
N ASP A 189 9.09 5.30 1.55
CA ASP A 189 8.22 5.72 0.46
C ASP A 189 6.82 6.12 0.98
N TYR A 190 6.83 6.92 2.05
CA TYR A 190 5.57 7.46 2.57
C TYR A 190 4.97 8.45 1.58
N THR A 191 5.82 9.18 0.85
CA THR A 191 5.41 9.99 -0.30
C THR A 191 6.17 9.59 -1.56
N TYR A 192 5.67 10.01 -2.74
CA TYR A 192 6.39 9.91 -4.01
C TYR A 192 6.49 11.28 -4.63
N GLU A 193 7.72 11.75 -4.79
CA GLU A 193 8.02 13.02 -5.41
C GLU A 193 7.90 12.96 -6.94
N ASN A 194 7.92 14.13 -7.56
CA ASN A 194 8.10 14.25 -9.00
C ASN A 194 9.21 15.27 -9.29
N SER A 195 9.53 15.47 -10.57
CA SER A 195 10.60 16.40 -10.99
C SER A 195 10.42 17.86 -10.52
N THR A 196 9.21 18.26 -10.11
CA THR A 196 8.92 19.60 -9.59
C THR A 196 8.92 19.69 -8.07
N THR A 197 9.03 18.58 -7.35
CA THR A 197 9.02 18.57 -5.88
C THR A 197 10.42 18.92 -5.36
N ARG A 198 10.66 20.19 -4.99
CA ARG A 198 12.02 20.64 -4.64
C ARG A 198 12.06 21.59 -3.44
N SER A 199 11.11 22.50 -3.33
CA SER A 199 11.02 23.47 -2.24
C SER A 199 10.33 22.86 -1.01
N LEU A 200 10.50 23.49 0.15
CA LEU A 200 9.79 23.10 1.36
C LEU A 200 8.26 23.13 1.18
N ALA A 201 7.75 24.12 0.45
CA ALA A 201 6.32 24.20 0.11
C ALA A 201 5.88 22.98 -0.71
N ASP A 202 6.68 22.54 -1.69
CA ASP A 202 6.32 21.38 -2.52
C ASP A 202 6.22 20.10 -1.69
N TYR A 203 7.19 19.84 -0.79
CA TYR A 203 7.13 18.67 0.09
C TYR A 203 5.99 18.77 1.12
N ARG A 204 5.69 19.97 1.64
CA ARG A 204 4.51 20.18 2.50
C ARG A 204 3.21 19.88 1.75
N ALA A 205 3.09 20.29 0.50
CA ALA A 205 1.95 19.97 -0.38
C ALA A 205 1.84 18.47 -0.62
N LEU A 206 2.97 17.81 -0.86
CA LEU A 206 3.05 16.38 -1.14
C LEU A 206 2.62 15.55 0.07
N HIS A 207 3.17 15.82 1.26
CA HIS A 207 2.72 15.16 2.48
C HIS A 207 1.25 15.45 2.79
N ALA A 208 0.81 16.71 2.60
CA ALA A 208 -0.59 17.07 2.77
C ALA A 208 -1.51 16.24 1.86
N LEU A 209 -1.18 16.10 0.57
CA LEU A 209 -1.92 15.29 -0.39
C LEU A 209 -2.14 13.88 0.14
N TYR A 210 -1.06 13.20 0.53
CA TYR A 210 -1.15 11.83 1.04
C TYR A 210 -1.99 11.76 2.31
N LYS A 211 -1.79 12.70 3.23
CA LYS A 211 -2.53 12.76 4.50
C LYS A 211 -3.97 13.25 4.36
N THR A 212 -4.43 13.66 3.17
CA THR A 212 -5.87 13.88 2.93
C THR A 212 -6.66 12.58 2.76
N SER A 213 -5.98 11.44 2.57
CA SER A 213 -6.65 10.14 2.48
C SER A 213 -7.38 9.78 3.79
N PRO A 214 -8.70 9.52 3.76
CA PRO A 214 -9.44 9.12 4.95
C PRO A 214 -8.95 7.77 5.52
N ASP A 215 -8.50 6.85 4.67
CA ASP A 215 -8.00 5.54 5.09
C ASP A 215 -6.67 5.67 5.84
N LEU A 216 -5.76 6.52 5.35
CA LEU A 216 -4.50 6.81 6.01
C LEU A 216 -4.72 7.55 7.33
N GLN A 217 -5.62 8.53 7.38
CA GLN A 217 -5.99 9.21 8.62
C GLN A 217 -6.59 8.24 9.65
N ALA A 218 -7.44 7.32 9.22
CA ALA A 218 -8.03 6.32 10.09
C ALA A 218 -6.95 5.38 10.67
N ALA A 219 -5.99 4.92 9.86
CA ALA A 219 -4.87 4.11 10.33
C ALA A 219 -3.99 4.86 11.34
N HIS A 220 -3.61 6.12 11.05
CA HIS A 220 -2.83 6.97 11.97
C HIS A 220 -3.57 7.26 13.28
N ALA A 221 -4.89 7.42 13.23
CA ALA A 221 -5.72 7.59 14.41
C ALA A 221 -5.90 6.27 15.18
N ALA A 222 -5.74 5.10 14.55
CA ALA A 222 -5.97 3.80 15.18
C ALA A 222 -4.75 3.25 15.92
N PHE A 223 -3.52 3.52 15.47
CA PHE A 223 -2.29 2.89 15.98
C PHE A 223 -1.14 3.89 16.16
N PRO A 224 -0.17 3.61 17.04
CA PRO A 224 1.12 4.30 17.00
C PRO A 224 1.95 3.84 15.79
N PHE A 225 2.50 4.79 15.05
CA PHE A 225 3.38 4.55 13.90
C PHE A 225 4.85 4.74 14.29
N VAL A 226 5.69 3.79 13.88
CA VAL A 226 7.15 3.93 13.89
C VAL A 226 7.58 4.00 12.44
N VAL A 227 8.06 5.17 12.04
CA VAL A 227 8.36 5.48 10.63
C VAL A 227 9.86 5.67 10.41
N VAL A 228 10.31 5.30 9.21
CA VAL A 228 11.59 5.68 8.64
C VAL A 228 11.41 5.99 7.15
N PHE A 229 12.22 6.89 6.60
CA PHE A 229 12.13 7.26 5.18
C PHE A 229 12.85 6.25 4.30
N ASP A 230 12.51 6.29 3.01
CA ASP A 230 13.28 5.71 1.93
C ASP A 230 13.61 6.79 0.87
N ASP A 231 13.86 6.43 -0.38
CA ASP A 231 14.31 7.35 -1.41
C ASP A 231 13.24 8.35 -1.83
N HIS A 232 12.02 7.89 -2.11
CA HIS A 232 10.95 8.75 -2.64
C HIS A 232 10.41 9.79 -1.65
N ASP A 233 10.80 9.68 -0.37
CA ASP A 233 10.58 10.75 0.61
C ASP A 233 11.46 11.99 0.34
N VAL A 234 12.47 11.88 -0.55
CA VAL A 234 13.31 12.97 -1.06
C VAL A 234 13.36 12.98 -2.58
N GLU A 235 14.01 12.00 -3.20
CA GLU A 235 14.20 11.85 -4.64
C GLU A 235 14.56 10.40 -4.96
N ASP A 236 13.84 9.76 -5.88
CA ASP A 236 14.12 8.43 -6.43
C ASP A 236 15.64 8.13 -6.48
N ASN A 237 16.03 7.05 -5.82
CA ASN A 237 17.39 6.50 -5.72
C ASN A 237 18.49 7.42 -5.17
N TRP A 238 18.22 8.47 -4.40
CA TRP A 238 19.31 9.28 -3.80
C TRP A 238 20.23 8.50 -2.84
N ALA A 239 21.53 8.82 -2.80
CA ALA A 239 22.53 8.07 -2.03
C ALA A 239 23.49 8.98 -1.26
N GLY A 240 23.33 9.04 0.07
CA GLY A 240 24.09 9.96 0.88
C GLY A 240 23.88 11.39 0.40
N ASP A 241 24.95 12.08 0.02
CA ASP A 241 24.89 13.44 -0.52
C ASP A 241 24.71 13.50 -2.06
N THR A 242 24.50 12.35 -2.71
CA THR A 242 24.42 12.21 -4.17
C THR A 242 22.98 12.06 -4.65
N PRO A 243 22.49 12.94 -5.54
CA PRO A 243 21.21 12.76 -6.25
C PRO A 243 21.31 11.74 -7.38
N LYS A 244 20.19 11.15 -7.81
CA LYS A 244 20.14 10.22 -8.96
C LYS A 244 20.61 10.86 -10.27
N ALA A 245 20.28 12.13 -10.46
CA ALA A 245 20.72 12.93 -11.59
C ALA A 245 21.43 14.20 -11.11
N PRO A 246 22.38 14.78 -11.88
CA PRO A 246 23.12 15.96 -11.43
C PRO A 246 22.21 17.10 -10.98
N ASP A 247 22.24 17.38 -9.67
CA ASP A 247 21.45 18.42 -9.03
C ASP A 247 22.34 19.22 -8.05
N PRO A 248 22.77 20.43 -8.40
CA PRO A 248 23.62 21.24 -7.52
C PRO A 248 22.92 21.70 -6.24
N ASP A 249 21.59 21.64 -6.19
CA ASP A 249 20.77 22.06 -5.05
C ASP A 249 20.28 20.86 -4.21
N PHE A 250 20.78 19.65 -4.45
CA PHE A 250 20.27 18.43 -3.83
C PHE A 250 20.25 18.49 -2.29
N LEU A 251 21.32 18.97 -1.64
CA LEU A 251 21.32 19.09 -0.17
C LEU A 251 20.28 20.09 0.35
N THR A 252 19.97 21.13 -0.41
CA THR A 252 18.87 22.05 -0.08
C THR A 252 17.53 21.35 -0.23
N ARG A 253 17.35 20.56 -1.29
CA ARG A 253 16.16 19.73 -1.52
C ARG A 253 15.98 18.69 -0.41
N ARG A 254 17.04 17.99 -0.01
CA ARG A 254 17.03 17.03 1.12
C ARG A 254 16.68 17.71 2.43
N ALA A 255 17.21 18.91 2.70
CA ALA A 255 16.85 19.69 3.87
C ALA A 255 15.35 20.05 3.90
N ASN A 256 14.81 20.47 2.76
CA ASN A 256 13.37 20.76 2.61
C ASN A 256 12.52 19.51 2.83
N ALA A 257 12.91 18.37 2.25
CA ALA A 257 12.24 17.10 2.38
C ALA A 257 12.24 16.61 3.84
N PHE A 258 13.39 16.60 4.52
CA PHE A 258 13.50 16.20 5.92
C PHE A 258 12.69 17.09 6.86
N GLN A 259 12.68 18.41 6.62
CA GLN A 259 11.83 19.31 7.39
C GLN A 259 10.35 18.98 7.20
N ALA A 260 9.88 18.80 5.97
CA ALA A 260 8.50 18.42 5.71
C ALA A 260 8.16 17.04 6.31
N TYR A 261 9.07 16.07 6.23
CA TYR A 261 8.91 14.73 6.80
C TYR A 261 8.69 14.82 8.32
N TYR A 262 9.54 15.57 9.03
CA TYR A 262 9.37 15.83 10.46
C TYR A 262 8.05 16.54 10.78
N GLU A 263 7.67 17.56 10.00
CA GLU A 263 6.43 18.31 10.18
C GLU A 263 5.17 17.44 10.06
N HIS A 264 5.21 16.33 9.31
CA HIS A 264 4.02 15.54 8.95
C HIS A 264 3.90 14.18 9.66
N LEU A 265 4.92 13.76 10.40
CA LEU A 265 4.98 12.43 10.99
C LEU A 265 5.22 12.47 12.51
N PRO A 266 4.72 11.47 13.27
CA PRO A 266 4.73 11.48 14.72
C PRO A 266 6.10 11.09 15.30
N LEU A 267 7.10 11.94 15.04
CA LEU A 267 8.48 11.76 15.46
C LEU A 267 8.81 12.54 16.73
N ARG A 268 9.78 12.04 17.49
CA ARG A 268 10.33 12.75 18.66
C ARG A 268 11.21 13.91 18.26
N ALA A 269 11.39 14.87 19.15
CA ALA A 269 12.23 16.05 18.94
C ALA A 269 13.69 15.70 18.61
N ARG A 270 14.18 14.53 19.03
CA ARG A 270 15.52 14.01 18.66
C ARG A 270 15.70 13.80 17.15
N ALA A 271 14.60 13.60 16.41
CA ALA A 271 14.59 13.42 14.97
C ALA A 271 14.33 14.74 14.22
N ARG A 272 14.30 15.88 14.92
CA ARG A 272 14.19 17.19 14.26
C ARG A 272 15.45 17.41 13.39
N PRO A 273 15.30 17.74 12.10
CA PRO A 273 16.44 17.88 11.21
C PRO A 273 17.23 19.15 11.49
N ASP A 274 18.52 19.10 11.17
CA ASP A 274 19.44 20.25 11.08
C ASP A 274 19.93 20.36 9.63
N GLY A 275 19.28 21.23 8.86
CA GLY A 275 19.49 21.32 7.41
C GLY A 275 19.24 19.96 6.75
N ALA A 276 20.25 19.47 6.03
CA ALA A 276 20.18 18.20 5.29
C ALA A 276 20.51 16.97 6.16
N GLY A 277 20.66 17.10 7.48
CA GLY A 277 20.93 15.98 8.39
C GLY A 277 19.75 15.67 9.30
N MET A 278 19.40 14.39 9.43
CA MET A 278 18.33 13.92 10.33
C MET A 278 18.75 12.63 11.04
N LEU A 279 18.67 12.58 12.37
CA LEU A 279 18.94 11.34 13.10
C LEU A 279 17.64 10.53 13.21
N LEU A 280 17.43 9.61 12.27
CA LEU A 280 16.19 8.83 12.20
C LEU A 280 16.35 7.37 12.65
N TYR A 281 17.51 6.74 12.46
CA TYR A 281 17.75 5.40 12.98
C TYR A 281 17.68 5.39 14.51
N ARG A 282 17.03 4.37 15.08
CA ARG A 282 16.75 4.28 16.52
C ARG A 282 16.33 2.86 16.93
N ARG A 283 16.31 2.61 18.23
CA ARG A 283 15.99 1.30 18.81
C ARG A 283 14.79 1.38 19.74
N PHE A 284 13.91 0.40 19.65
CA PHE A 284 12.77 0.21 20.55
C PHE A 284 12.84 -1.15 21.22
N THR A 285 12.40 -1.23 22.47
CA THR A 285 12.28 -2.50 23.20
C THR A 285 10.83 -2.75 23.58
N TYR A 286 10.35 -3.96 23.35
CA TYR A 286 9.03 -4.41 23.74
C TYR A 286 9.15 -5.44 24.87
N GLY A 287 9.37 -4.93 26.10
CA GLY A 287 9.75 -5.79 27.23
C GLY A 287 11.08 -6.51 26.98
N ASP A 288 11.14 -7.79 27.32
CA ASP A 288 12.23 -8.70 26.95
C ASP A 288 11.88 -9.59 25.73
N LEU A 289 10.72 -9.36 25.10
CA LEU A 289 10.26 -10.16 23.96
C LEU A 289 10.97 -9.75 22.66
N ALA A 290 10.98 -8.46 22.33
CA ALA A 290 11.55 -8.00 21.07
C ALA A 290 12.35 -6.70 21.23
N GLU A 291 13.47 -6.61 20.51
CA GLU A 291 14.21 -5.38 20.26
C GLU A 291 14.13 -5.06 18.77
N LEU A 292 13.68 -3.85 18.43
CA LEU A 292 13.53 -3.39 17.06
C LEU A 292 14.58 -2.32 16.78
N SER A 293 15.56 -2.64 15.95
CA SER A 293 16.54 -1.71 15.39
C SER A 293 16.00 -1.17 14.06
N ILE A 294 15.58 0.09 14.05
CA ILE A 294 15.09 0.79 12.85
C ILE A 294 16.28 1.44 12.15
N LEU A 295 16.54 1.08 10.89
CA LEU A 295 17.69 1.55 10.12
C LEU A 295 17.32 2.65 9.13
N ASP A 296 18.36 3.34 8.64
CA ASP A 296 18.35 4.38 7.63
C ASP A 296 19.40 3.98 6.60
N THR A 297 18.96 3.45 5.47
CA THR A 297 19.84 2.97 4.40
C THR A 297 19.97 3.98 3.25
N ARG A 298 19.60 5.26 3.48
CA ARG A 298 19.70 6.31 2.45
C ARG A 298 20.64 7.44 2.85
N GLN A 299 20.55 7.97 4.08
CA GLN A 299 21.31 9.17 4.47
C GLN A 299 22.84 8.97 4.53
N TYR A 300 23.28 7.74 4.77
CA TYR A 300 24.68 7.43 5.06
C TYR A 300 25.32 6.46 4.07
N ARG A 301 24.61 6.06 3.01
CA ARG A 301 25.14 5.14 2.00
C ARG A 301 26.09 5.82 1.03
N ASP A 302 26.99 5.04 0.47
CA ASP A 302 27.72 5.43 -0.75
C ASP A 302 26.79 5.40 -1.96
N ASP A 303 27.23 6.02 -3.07
CA ASP A 303 26.53 5.98 -4.35
C ASP A 303 26.39 4.55 -4.89
N GLN A 304 25.33 4.28 -5.66
CA GLN A 304 25.11 2.97 -6.27
C GLN A 304 26.22 2.71 -7.29
N ALA A 305 26.89 1.57 -7.14
CA ALA A 305 27.96 1.18 -8.06
C ALA A 305 27.44 1.01 -9.50
N CYS A 306 28.33 1.04 -10.48
CA CYS A 306 28.04 0.69 -11.88
C CYS A 306 26.94 1.57 -12.54
N GLY A 307 26.69 2.76 -11.97
CA GLY A 307 25.66 3.70 -12.43
C GLY A 307 24.24 3.18 -12.23
N ASP A 308 24.00 2.43 -11.15
CA ASP A 308 22.67 2.03 -10.66
C ASP A 308 21.86 1.08 -11.58
N GLY A 309 20.72 0.61 -11.10
CA GLY A 309 19.76 -0.24 -11.81
C GLY A 309 20.06 -1.73 -11.71
N ARG A 310 19.38 -2.52 -12.55
CA ARG A 310 19.60 -3.97 -12.67
C ARG A 310 20.63 -4.27 -13.74
N LYS A 311 21.85 -4.64 -13.35
CA LYS A 311 23.00 -4.81 -14.25
C LYS A 311 23.94 -5.91 -13.77
N GLU A 312 24.87 -6.28 -14.65
CA GLU A 312 26.02 -7.10 -14.28
C GLU A 312 26.90 -6.39 -13.24
N PRO A 313 27.43 -7.11 -12.23
CA PRO A 313 28.36 -6.56 -11.26
C PRO A 313 29.61 -5.95 -11.91
N CYS A 314 30.10 -4.85 -11.34
CA CYS A 314 31.36 -4.22 -11.73
C CYS A 314 32.36 -4.20 -10.55
N PRO A 315 33.68 -3.99 -10.79
CA PRO A 315 34.67 -4.01 -9.72
C PRO A 315 34.41 -3.04 -8.55
N GLU A 316 33.75 -1.90 -8.83
CA GLU A 316 33.36 -0.92 -7.82
C GLU A 316 32.38 -1.49 -6.78
N MET A 317 31.46 -2.36 -7.20
CA MET A 317 30.48 -2.99 -6.31
C MET A 317 31.17 -3.76 -5.16
N TYR A 318 32.32 -4.37 -5.45
CA TYR A 318 33.08 -5.20 -4.50
C TYR A 318 34.12 -4.42 -3.68
N ASP A 319 34.14 -3.09 -3.72
CA ASP A 319 35.01 -2.31 -2.82
C ASP A 319 34.62 -2.57 -1.35
N GLU A 320 35.58 -3.09 -0.58
CA GLU A 320 35.40 -3.45 0.83
C GLU A 320 34.98 -2.26 1.71
N ASN A 321 35.28 -1.03 1.29
CA ASN A 321 34.95 0.18 2.05
C ASN A 321 33.53 0.68 1.81
N ARG A 322 32.82 0.15 0.80
CA ARG A 322 31.46 0.62 0.51
C ARG A 322 30.49 0.28 1.63
N THR A 323 29.56 1.20 1.88
CA THR A 323 28.59 1.10 2.97
C THR A 323 27.19 1.52 2.53
N VAL A 324 26.20 0.86 3.14
CA VAL A 324 24.77 1.15 2.94
C VAL A 324 24.17 1.95 4.11
N MET A 325 24.86 2.02 5.24
CA MET A 325 24.36 2.66 6.47
C MET A 325 25.39 3.57 7.15
N GLY A 326 26.61 3.68 6.60
CA GLY A 326 27.70 4.39 7.23
C GLY A 326 28.33 3.64 8.42
N PRO A 327 29.58 3.97 8.78
CA PRO A 327 30.32 3.23 9.80
C PRO A 327 29.79 3.42 11.23
N GLU A 328 29.12 4.53 11.52
CA GLU A 328 28.57 4.80 12.85
C GLU A 328 27.33 3.95 13.13
N GLN A 329 26.40 3.89 12.17
CA GLN A 329 25.20 3.08 12.29
C GLN A 329 25.50 1.59 12.23
N GLU A 330 26.45 1.16 11.38
CA GLU A 330 26.89 -0.23 11.32
C GLU A 330 27.40 -0.71 12.68
N ARG A 331 28.26 0.10 13.33
CA ARG A 331 28.74 -0.20 14.69
C ARG A 331 27.60 -0.20 15.71
N TRP A 332 26.71 0.79 15.66
CA TRP A 332 25.56 0.89 16.56
C TRP A 332 24.60 -0.32 16.45
N LEU A 333 24.45 -0.87 15.24
CA LEU A 333 23.63 -2.06 14.98
C LEU A 333 24.30 -3.30 15.57
N LEU A 334 25.57 -3.55 15.22
CA LEU A 334 26.31 -4.73 15.70
C LEU A 334 26.50 -4.72 17.21
N ASP A 335 26.84 -3.57 17.81
CA ASP A 335 26.94 -3.41 19.26
C ASP A 335 25.58 -3.69 19.92
N GLY A 336 24.49 -3.19 19.35
CA GLY A 336 23.14 -3.45 19.86
C GLY A 336 22.79 -4.94 19.85
N LEU A 337 22.96 -5.61 18.71
CA LEU A 337 22.70 -7.04 18.57
C LEU A 337 23.56 -7.89 19.53
N THR A 338 24.81 -7.50 19.75
CA THR A 338 25.74 -8.19 20.66
C THR A 338 25.30 -8.09 22.12
N HIS A 339 24.71 -6.97 22.53
CA HIS A 339 24.33 -6.72 23.92
C HIS A 339 22.84 -6.95 24.21
N SER A 340 22.03 -7.20 23.18
CA SER A 340 20.60 -7.42 23.32
C SER A 340 20.31 -8.66 24.17
N THR A 341 19.37 -8.52 25.11
CA THR A 341 18.83 -9.63 25.89
C THR A 341 17.40 -10.00 25.47
N ALA A 342 16.89 -9.38 24.40
CA ALA A 342 15.56 -9.66 23.88
C ALA A 342 15.51 -11.05 23.23
N ARG A 343 14.33 -11.68 23.23
CA ARG A 343 14.12 -12.96 22.55
C ARG A 343 14.21 -12.84 21.03
N TRP A 344 13.64 -11.78 20.47
CA TRP A 344 13.64 -11.49 19.04
C TRP A 344 14.40 -10.22 18.75
N ASN A 345 15.34 -10.28 17.82
CA ASN A 345 16.11 -9.13 17.36
C ASN A 345 15.66 -8.76 15.94
N VAL A 346 14.93 -7.66 15.82
CA VAL A 346 14.31 -7.21 14.58
C VAL A 346 15.16 -6.11 13.97
N ILE A 347 15.51 -6.26 12.70
CA ILE A 347 16.21 -5.27 11.89
C ILE A 347 15.20 -4.76 10.85
N ALA A 348 14.64 -3.58 11.07
CA ALA A 348 13.63 -3.00 10.20
C ALA A 348 14.25 -1.89 9.35
N GLN A 349 14.18 -2.05 8.02
CA GLN A 349 14.93 -1.24 7.07
C GLN A 349 14.25 -1.21 5.69
N GLN A 350 14.82 -0.49 4.74
CA GLN A 350 14.15 -0.07 3.52
C GLN A 350 14.22 -1.13 2.41
N ILE A 351 15.41 -1.66 2.12
CA ILE A 351 15.75 -2.33 0.86
C ILE A 351 16.05 -3.82 1.04
N VAL A 352 15.70 -4.67 0.09
CA VAL A 352 15.91 -6.14 0.13
C VAL A 352 17.37 -6.49 0.43
N MET A 353 17.57 -7.32 1.46
CA MET A 353 18.88 -7.74 1.98
C MET A 353 19.41 -9.02 1.32
N ALA A 354 18.53 -10.00 1.10
CA ALA A 354 18.90 -11.24 0.45
C ALA A 354 19.51 -11.00 -0.94
N GLU A 355 20.45 -11.86 -1.34
CA GLU A 355 20.96 -11.85 -2.70
C GLU A 355 19.85 -12.18 -3.70
N PHE A 356 19.80 -11.49 -4.83
CA PHE A 356 18.90 -11.89 -5.91
C PHE A 356 19.54 -11.70 -7.28
N ASP A 357 19.87 -12.84 -7.90
CA ASP A 357 20.31 -12.89 -9.28
C ASP A 357 19.10 -12.86 -10.22
N TYR A 358 19.00 -11.83 -11.05
CA TYR A 358 17.98 -11.66 -12.08
C TYR A 358 18.32 -12.40 -13.38
N ASP A 359 19.53 -12.94 -13.55
CA ASP A 359 19.89 -13.75 -14.72
C ASP A 359 19.48 -15.21 -14.48
N PRO A 360 18.57 -15.79 -15.28
CA PRO A 360 18.25 -17.22 -15.18
C PRO A 360 19.32 -18.11 -15.85
N GLY A 361 20.36 -17.51 -16.44
CA GLY A 361 21.42 -18.15 -17.18
C GLY A 361 22.72 -18.29 -16.37
N PRO A 362 23.89 -18.33 -17.05
CA PRO A 362 25.20 -18.39 -16.39
C PRO A 362 25.78 -17.01 -16.02
N GLY A 363 25.07 -15.93 -16.35
CA GLY A 363 25.45 -14.57 -15.98
C GLY A 363 25.09 -14.28 -14.53
N VAL A 364 25.30 -13.04 -14.11
CA VAL A 364 24.79 -12.52 -12.85
C VAL A 364 24.28 -11.12 -13.12
N VAL A 365 23.02 -10.85 -12.77
CA VAL A 365 22.43 -9.51 -12.83
C VAL A 365 21.84 -9.19 -11.47
N VAL A 366 22.26 -8.09 -10.85
CA VAL A 366 21.79 -7.71 -9.52
C VAL A 366 21.16 -6.33 -9.54
N ASN A 367 20.34 -6.03 -8.52
CA ASN A 367 19.84 -4.68 -8.30
C ASN A 367 20.84 -3.86 -7.46
N LEU A 368 21.48 -2.87 -8.08
CA LEU A 368 22.56 -2.08 -7.49
C LEU A 368 22.09 -1.06 -6.45
N ASP A 369 20.77 -0.83 -6.34
CA ASP A 369 20.19 0.03 -5.29
C ASP A 369 19.90 -0.72 -3.97
N GLN A 370 19.84 -2.06 -4.03
CA GLN A 370 19.56 -2.93 -2.89
C GLN A 370 20.85 -3.36 -2.18
N TRP A 371 20.78 -4.25 -1.19
CA TRP A 371 21.99 -4.77 -0.53
C TRP A 371 22.93 -5.55 -1.47
N ASP A 372 22.42 -6.07 -2.59
CA ASP A 372 23.30 -6.61 -3.64
C ASP A 372 24.21 -5.55 -4.25
N GLY A 373 23.81 -4.28 -4.22
CA GLY A 373 24.69 -3.17 -4.56
C GLY A 373 25.80 -2.95 -3.54
N TYR A 374 25.80 -3.58 -2.36
CA TYR A 374 26.75 -3.34 -1.26
C TYR A 374 27.18 -4.67 -0.58
N PRO A 375 27.73 -5.64 -1.33
CA PRO A 375 28.02 -6.98 -0.81
C PRO A 375 28.98 -6.96 0.38
N ALA A 376 30.00 -6.10 0.39
CA ALA A 376 30.92 -5.99 1.53
C ALA A 376 30.22 -5.54 2.84
N ALA A 377 29.22 -4.66 2.75
CA ALA A 377 28.43 -4.25 3.91
C ALA A 377 27.50 -5.36 4.38
N ARG A 378 26.87 -6.09 3.44
CA ARG A 378 26.09 -7.30 3.73
C ARG A 378 26.93 -8.34 4.46
N ASP A 379 28.12 -8.62 3.96
CA ASP A 379 29.03 -9.62 4.52
C ASP A 379 29.48 -9.26 5.94
N ARG A 380 29.81 -7.99 6.21
CA ARG A 380 30.13 -7.53 7.57
C ARG A 380 28.96 -7.73 8.54
N PHE A 381 27.75 -7.41 8.10
CA PHE A 381 26.55 -7.59 8.91
C PHE A 381 26.25 -9.07 9.20
N LEU A 382 26.20 -9.92 8.17
CA LEU A 382 25.91 -11.35 8.30
C LEU A 382 27.02 -12.08 9.06
N SER A 383 28.29 -11.73 8.83
CA SER A 383 29.41 -12.26 9.61
C SER A 383 29.30 -11.88 11.08
N GLY A 384 28.86 -10.65 11.38
CA GLY A 384 28.56 -10.22 12.74
C GLY A 384 27.47 -11.07 13.41
N ILE A 385 26.39 -11.40 12.69
CA ILE A 385 25.36 -12.33 13.20
C ILE A 385 25.97 -13.72 13.46
N ALA A 386 26.78 -14.23 12.53
CA ALA A 386 27.41 -15.53 12.65
C ALA A 386 28.39 -15.61 13.85
N GLU A 387 29.11 -14.51 14.13
CA GLU A 387 30.06 -14.39 15.23
C GLU A 387 29.36 -14.22 16.59
N PHE A 388 28.46 -13.24 16.70
CA PHE A 388 27.86 -12.84 17.99
C PHE A 388 26.62 -13.64 18.37
N ARG A 389 25.99 -14.34 17.40
CA ARG A 389 24.82 -15.21 17.61
C ARG A 389 23.69 -14.53 18.40
N PRO A 390 23.19 -13.34 17.96
CA PRO A 390 22.04 -12.71 18.59
C PRO A 390 20.84 -13.66 18.55
N SER A 391 19.94 -13.57 19.55
CA SER A 391 18.74 -14.39 19.57
C SER A 391 17.78 -14.00 18.45
N ASN A 392 17.41 -14.96 17.60
CA ASN A 392 16.38 -14.86 16.58
C ASN A 392 16.40 -13.55 15.75
N PRO A 393 17.44 -13.33 14.93
CA PRO A 393 17.49 -12.18 14.03
C PRO A 393 16.45 -12.31 12.91
N VAL A 394 15.59 -11.28 12.78
CA VAL A 394 14.59 -11.17 11.71
C VAL A 394 14.75 -9.81 11.02
N VAL A 395 14.86 -9.82 9.69
CA VAL A 395 14.95 -8.62 8.85
C VAL A 395 13.59 -8.31 8.24
N LEU A 396 13.19 -7.04 8.28
CA LEU A 396 11.98 -6.52 7.63
C LEU A 396 12.38 -5.47 6.59
N SER A 397 11.83 -5.60 5.39
CA SER A 397 12.22 -4.77 4.23
C SER A 397 10.99 -4.29 3.44
N GLY A 398 11.15 -3.23 2.64
CA GLY A 398 10.15 -2.64 1.75
C GLY A 398 10.69 -2.46 0.33
N ASP A 399 10.60 -1.23 -0.21
CA ASP A 399 11.12 -0.72 -1.50
C ASP A 399 10.62 -1.46 -2.76
N TRP A 400 10.83 -2.77 -2.88
CA TRP A 400 10.75 -3.48 -4.16
C TRP A 400 9.34 -3.85 -4.63
N HIS A 401 8.31 -3.22 -4.03
CA HIS A 401 6.90 -3.33 -4.37
C HIS A 401 6.39 -4.78 -4.47
N SER A 402 6.94 -5.71 -3.69
CA SER A 402 6.60 -7.13 -3.80
C SER A 402 6.83 -7.84 -2.48
N SER A 403 6.09 -8.93 -2.23
CA SER A 403 6.24 -9.72 -1.01
C SER A 403 7.26 -10.82 -1.19
N TRP A 404 8.17 -10.96 -0.22
CA TRP A 404 9.19 -12.01 -0.21
C TRP A 404 9.34 -12.64 1.16
N VAL A 405 9.80 -13.88 1.16
CA VAL A 405 10.32 -14.56 2.34
C VAL A 405 11.64 -15.19 1.97
N ASN A 406 12.72 -14.75 2.59
CA ASN A 406 14.07 -15.20 2.27
C ASN A 406 14.77 -15.80 3.50
N ASP A 407 15.53 -16.87 3.27
CA ASP A 407 16.56 -17.31 4.20
C ASP A 407 17.83 -16.48 3.94
N LEU A 408 18.35 -15.77 4.96
CA LEU A 408 19.63 -15.07 4.85
C LEU A 408 20.75 -16.06 5.16
N LYS A 409 21.51 -16.43 4.13
CA LYS A 409 22.51 -17.49 4.16
C LYS A 409 23.87 -16.96 4.64
N ALA A 410 24.67 -17.82 5.28
CA ALA A 410 26.07 -17.54 5.56
C ALA A 410 26.91 -17.46 4.28
N ASP A 411 26.50 -18.19 3.24
CA ASP A 411 27.04 -18.13 1.89
C ASP A 411 25.90 -18.42 0.90
N PHE A 412 25.50 -17.42 0.10
CA PHE A 412 24.40 -17.55 -0.87
C PHE A 412 24.79 -18.45 -2.06
N ALA A 413 26.09 -18.58 -2.37
CA ALA A 413 26.57 -19.49 -3.42
C ALA A 413 26.52 -20.97 -2.99
N ALA A 414 26.34 -21.23 -1.69
CA ALA A 414 26.15 -22.56 -1.12
C ALA A 414 24.76 -22.67 -0.48
N PRO A 415 23.72 -23.16 -1.20
CA PRO A 415 22.34 -23.18 -0.71
C PRO A 415 22.13 -23.90 0.64
N ASP A 416 22.97 -24.90 0.92
CA ASP A 416 22.96 -25.68 2.16
C ASP A 416 23.77 -25.03 3.30
N SER A 417 24.36 -23.85 3.09
CA SER A 417 25.05 -23.10 4.13
C SER A 417 24.11 -22.74 5.29
N GLU A 418 24.66 -22.32 6.42
CA GLU A 418 23.84 -21.96 7.57
C GLU A 418 22.86 -20.81 7.23
N THR A 419 21.61 -20.91 7.67
CA THR A 419 20.69 -19.77 7.67
C THR A 419 20.95 -18.96 8.92
N LEU A 420 21.36 -17.71 8.77
CA LEU A 420 21.75 -16.80 9.85
C LEU A 420 20.57 -15.96 10.37
N ALA A 421 19.64 -15.61 9.48
CA ALA A 421 18.47 -14.82 9.78
C ALA A 421 17.34 -15.11 8.78
N THR A 422 16.14 -14.62 9.06
CA THR A 422 15.00 -14.65 8.13
C THR A 422 14.65 -13.24 7.71
N GLU A 423 14.41 -13.03 6.42
CA GLU A 423 13.92 -11.76 5.90
C GLU A 423 12.46 -11.89 5.43
N PHE A 424 11.62 -10.94 5.86
CA PHE A 424 10.29 -10.71 5.32
C PHE A 424 10.26 -9.37 4.61
N VAL A 425 10.04 -9.39 3.29
CA VAL A 425 9.90 -8.17 2.49
C VAL A 425 8.42 -7.90 2.29
N GLY A 426 7.95 -6.72 2.69
CA GLY A 426 6.59 -6.27 2.48
C GLY A 426 6.35 -5.86 1.04
N THR A 427 5.20 -6.24 0.48
CA THR A 427 4.71 -5.55 -0.71
C THR A 427 4.39 -4.10 -0.38
N SER A 428 4.22 -3.30 -1.43
CA SER A 428 3.73 -1.93 -1.36
C SER A 428 2.26 -1.85 -0.94
N VAL A 429 1.91 -0.77 -0.25
CA VAL A 429 0.50 -0.37 0.00
C VAL A 429 -0.25 -0.17 -1.32
N SER A 430 0.39 0.47 -2.31
CA SER A 430 -0.26 0.77 -3.60
C SER A 430 0.67 0.85 -4.82
N SER A 431 1.98 1.05 -4.65
CA SER A 431 2.93 1.16 -5.77
C SER A 431 2.99 -0.11 -6.64
N GLY A 432 3.20 0.03 -7.94
CA GLY A 432 3.23 -1.11 -8.88
C GLY A 432 4.63 -1.77 -9.00
N ALA A 433 4.68 -3.06 -9.31
CA ALA A 433 5.93 -3.80 -9.57
C ALA A 433 6.01 -4.30 -11.03
N PRO A 434 6.27 -3.42 -12.02
CA PRO A 434 6.31 -3.80 -13.43
C PRO A 434 7.39 -4.85 -13.77
N TRP A 435 8.41 -4.99 -12.92
CA TRP A 435 9.49 -5.99 -13.03
C TRP A 435 9.14 -7.37 -12.46
N SER A 436 7.92 -7.59 -11.97
CA SER A 436 7.53 -8.86 -11.32
C SER A 436 7.74 -10.09 -12.22
N ALA A 437 7.61 -9.96 -13.54
CA ALA A 437 7.82 -11.08 -14.47
C ALA A 437 9.28 -11.54 -14.47
N ASP A 438 10.23 -10.60 -14.52
CA ASP A 438 11.66 -10.87 -14.50
C ASP A 438 12.07 -11.60 -13.22
N VAL A 439 11.49 -11.21 -12.07
CA VAL A 439 11.73 -11.90 -10.80
C VAL A 439 11.26 -13.36 -10.87
N VAL A 440 10.03 -13.61 -11.35
CA VAL A 440 9.49 -14.97 -11.44
C VAL A 440 10.35 -15.85 -12.33
N GLU A 441 10.86 -15.31 -13.44
CA GLU A 441 11.76 -16.02 -14.34
C GLU A 441 13.08 -16.43 -13.66
N ALA A 442 13.61 -15.58 -12.78
CA ALA A 442 14.89 -15.77 -12.11
C ALA A 442 14.82 -16.54 -10.77
N LEU A 443 13.63 -16.81 -10.22
CA LEU A 443 13.47 -17.59 -8.97
C LEU A 443 14.28 -18.90 -8.92
N PRO A 444 14.40 -19.70 -10.00
CA PRO A 444 15.19 -20.94 -9.96
C PRO A 444 16.69 -20.74 -9.66
N ALA A 445 17.25 -19.56 -9.93
CA ALA A 445 18.63 -19.22 -9.60
C ALA A 445 18.82 -18.85 -8.11
N ASN A 446 17.72 -18.64 -7.37
CA ASN A 446 17.71 -18.07 -6.03
C ASN A 446 17.02 -19.00 -5.00
N PRO A 447 17.62 -20.16 -4.67
CA PRO A 447 16.97 -21.21 -3.87
C PRO A 447 16.68 -20.84 -2.41
N HIS A 448 17.25 -19.74 -1.91
CA HIS A 448 16.96 -19.19 -0.58
C HIS A 448 15.63 -18.43 -0.51
N VAL A 449 15.05 -18.05 -1.66
CA VAL A 449 13.73 -17.41 -1.74
C VAL A 449 12.64 -18.47 -1.52
N LYS A 450 11.91 -18.36 -0.40
CA LYS A 450 10.83 -19.30 0.00
C LYS A 450 9.46 -18.90 -0.53
N PHE A 451 9.29 -17.62 -0.86
CA PHE A 451 8.03 -17.08 -1.37
C PHE A 451 8.28 -15.80 -2.15
N PHE A 452 7.48 -15.62 -3.20
CA PHE A 452 7.41 -14.37 -3.95
C PHE A 452 5.97 -14.06 -4.37
N ASN A 453 5.54 -12.81 -4.22
CA ASN A 453 4.38 -12.25 -4.90
C ASN A 453 4.65 -10.81 -5.35
N GLY A 454 4.69 -10.59 -6.66
CA GLY A 454 4.88 -9.25 -7.24
C GLY A 454 3.63 -8.63 -7.85
N THR A 455 2.45 -9.25 -7.72
CA THR A 455 1.22 -8.78 -8.39
C THR A 455 0.24 -8.10 -7.45
N LEU A 456 0.19 -8.49 -6.17
CA LEU A 456 -0.78 -8.00 -5.21
C LEU A 456 -0.14 -7.05 -4.20
N ARG A 457 -0.92 -6.06 -3.78
CA ARG A 457 -0.51 -4.97 -2.88
C ARG A 457 -1.11 -5.22 -1.48
N GLY A 458 -0.61 -4.56 -0.44
CA GLY A 458 -1.08 -4.79 0.92
C GLY A 458 -0.06 -4.46 1.99
N TYR A 459 0.11 -5.36 2.96
CA TYR A 459 1.01 -5.18 4.11
C TYR A 459 1.40 -6.53 4.72
N LEU A 460 2.42 -6.56 5.57
CA LEU A 460 2.69 -7.73 6.42
C LEU A 460 1.99 -7.56 7.76
N ARG A 461 1.42 -8.63 8.31
CA ARG A 461 0.95 -8.68 9.71
C ARG A 461 1.83 -9.67 10.46
N CYS A 462 2.56 -9.17 11.45
CA CYS A 462 3.45 -9.95 12.29
C CYS A 462 2.83 -10.18 13.67
N GLU A 463 2.90 -11.42 14.15
CA GLU A 463 2.58 -11.82 15.52
C GLU A 463 3.80 -12.53 16.12
N VAL A 464 4.34 -11.94 17.18
CA VAL A 464 5.55 -12.41 17.85
C VAL A 464 5.16 -12.87 19.24
N SER A 465 5.62 -14.05 19.62
CA SER A 465 5.44 -14.67 20.93
C SER A 465 6.81 -15.15 21.45
N PRO A 466 6.93 -15.54 22.73
CA PRO A 466 8.18 -16.11 23.23
C PRO A 466 8.69 -17.31 22.43
N ASP A 467 7.78 -18.11 21.87
CA ASP A 467 8.11 -19.39 21.24
C ASP A 467 8.17 -19.32 19.69
N SER A 468 7.60 -18.27 19.09
CA SER A 468 7.49 -18.18 17.63
C SER A 468 7.26 -16.77 17.11
N TRP A 469 7.70 -16.53 15.89
CA TRP A 469 7.38 -15.37 15.07
C TRP A 469 6.53 -15.82 13.88
N ARG A 470 5.34 -15.26 13.72
CA ARG A 470 4.46 -15.50 12.57
C ARG A 470 4.32 -14.25 11.73
N THR A 471 4.48 -14.38 10.42
CA THR A 471 4.18 -13.32 9.44
C THR A 471 3.09 -13.80 8.50
N ASP A 472 1.96 -13.10 8.47
CA ASP A 472 0.91 -13.23 7.45
C ASP A 472 1.12 -12.18 6.35
N ILE A 473 1.15 -12.60 5.10
CA ILE A 473 1.25 -11.72 3.93
C ILE A 473 -0.17 -11.30 3.54
N ARG A 474 -0.58 -10.08 3.89
CA ARG A 474 -1.94 -9.56 3.74
C ARG A 474 -2.03 -8.81 2.41
N ALA A 475 -2.97 -9.17 1.56
CA ALA A 475 -3.09 -8.61 0.21
C ALA A 475 -4.51 -8.16 -0.13
N VAL A 476 -4.62 -7.06 -0.86
CA VAL A 476 -5.87 -6.51 -1.39
C VAL A 476 -6.01 -6.80 -2.89
N SER A 477 -7.23 -7.01 -3.37
CA SER A 477 -7.50 -7.35 -4.78
C SER A 477 -7.12 -6.23 -5.74
N ASN A 478 -7.38 -4.98 -5.35
CA ASN A 478 -7.08 -3.80 -6.14
C ASN A 478 -6.73 -2.65 -5.19
N ALA A 479 -5.48 -2.19 -5.21
CA ALA A 479 -5.04 -1.10 -4.35
C ALA A 479 -5.68 0.26 -4.69
N SER A 480 -6.18 0.43 -5.91
CA SER A 480 -6.85 1.66 -6.35
C SER A 480 -8.35 1.70 -6.00
N ASP A 481 -8.90 0.60 -5.48
CA ASP A 481 -10.29 0.55 -4.99
C ASP A 481 -10.28 0.45 -3.47
N SER A 482 -10.63 1.54 -2.77
CA SER A 482 -10.66 1.61 -1.31
C SER A 482 -11.52 0.51 -0.68
N GLU A 483 -12.54 0.03 -1.39
CA GLU A 483 -13.45 -1.00 -0.92
C GLU A 483 -12.92 -2.43 -1.15
N SER A 484 -11.72 -2.60 -1.70
CA SER A 484 -11.12 -3.92 -1.90
C SER A 484 -10.93 -4.68 -0.59
N PRO A 485 -11.35 -5.95 -0.51
CA PRO A 485 -11.14 -6.79 0.67
C PRO A 485 -9.68 -7.24 0.77
N VAL A 486 -9.26 -7.58 1.98
CA VAL A 486 -7.95 -8.19 2.26
C VAL A 486 -8.06 -9.71 2.45
N SER A 487 -7.09 -10.47 1.96
CA SER A 487 -6.89 -11.89 2.29
C SER A 487 -5.45 -12.15 2.74
N THR A 488 -5.19 -13.32 3.32
CA THR A 488 -3.82 -13.79 3.59
C THR A 488 -3.34 -14.64 2.43
N LEU A 489 -2.30 -14.21 1.71
CA LEU A 489 -1.72 -14.97 0.59
C LEU A 489 -0.97 -16.21 1.05
N ALA A 490 -0.22 -16.05 2.14
CA ALA A 490 0.55 -17.09 2.79
C ALA A 490 0.88 -16.64 4.21
N SER A 491 1.15 -17.61 5.07
CA SER A 491 1.67 -17.37 6.42
C SER A 491 2.95 -18.17 6.61
N PHE A 492 3.90 -17.59 7.33
CA PHE A 492 5.18 -18.19 7.64
C PHE A 492 5.45 -18.09 9.14
N VAL A 493 6.16 -19.07 9.69
CA VAL A 493 6.60 -19.11 11.08
C VAL A 493 8.11 -19.27 11.13
N VAL A 494 8.77 -18.50 12.00
CA VAL A 494 10.13 -18.74 12.47
C VAL A 494 10.00 -19.23 13.92
N GLU A 495 10.60 -20.37 14.22
CA GLU A 495 10.57 -20.96 15.56
C GLU A 495 11.70 -20.37 16.43
N ASP A 496 11.45 -20.24 17.74
CA ASP A 496 12.50 -19.79 18.67
C ASP A 496 13.77 -20.66 18.55
N GLY A 497 14.92 -20.00 18.42
CA GLY A 497 16.24 -20.60 18.27
C GLY A 497 16.55 -21.13 16.87
N THR A 498 15.63 -21.05 15.90
CA THR A 498 15.80 -21.65 14.57
C THR A 498 15.56 -20.63 13.45
N PRO A 499 16.60 -19.97 12.94
CA PRO A 499 16.47 -19.10 11.76
C PRO A 499 16.00 -19.89 10.54
N GLY A 500 15.13 -19.26 9.75
CA GLY A 500 14.51 -19.84 8.56
C GLY A 500 12.99 -19.90 8.70
N ALA A 501 12.28 -19.43 7.68
CA ALA A 501 10.82 -19.40 7.69
C ALA A 501 10.23 -20.70 7.16
N VAL A 502 9.32 -21.29 7.93
CA VAL A 502 8.51 -22.44 7.50
C VAL A 502 7.11 -21.97 7.13
N ARG A 503 6.65 -22.34 5.94
CA ARG A 503 5.29 -22.01 5.49
C ARG A 503 4.26 -22.77 6.33
N VAL A 504 3.27 -22.06 6.84
CA VAL A 504 2.13 -22.66 7.53
C VAL A 504 1.28 -23.42 6.51
N PRO A 505 1.02 -24.72 6.70
CA PRO A 505 0.18 -25.49 5.80
C PRO A 505 -1.30 -25.09 5.91
N GLY A 506 -2.04 -25.21 4.81
CA GLY A 506 -3.47 -24.87 4.79
C GLY A 506 -4.16 -25.27 3.48
N VAL A 507 -5.34 -24.70 3.26
CA VAL A 507 -6.03 -24.75 1.96
C VAL A 507 -5.68 -23.50 1.19
N GLU A 508 -5.05 -23.67 0.05
CA GLU A 508 -4.55 -22.59 -0.81
C GLU A 508 -5.47 -22.44 -2.01
N ILE A 509 -6.08 -21.28 -2.16
CA ILE A 509 -6.78 -20.88 -3.39
C ILE A 509 -5.71 -20.54 -4.42
N THR A 510 -5.60 -21.34 -5.47
CA THR A 510 -4.58 -21.20 -6.51
C THR A 510 -5.10 -20.52 -7.77
N GLY A 511 -6.42 -20.42 -7.93
CA GLY A 511 -7.04 -19.66 -9.01
C GLY A 511 -8.56 -19.59 -8.87
N ILE A 512 -9.13 -18.47 -9.30
CA ILE A 512 -10.57 -18.31 -9.50
C ILE A 512 -10.78 -17.88 -10.94
N THR A 513 -11.50 -18.69 -11.71
CA THR A 513 -11.73 -18.45 -13.13
C THR A 513 -13.21 -18.53 -13.46
N ALA A 514 -13.65 -17.62 -14.32
CA ALA A 514 -15.03 -17.55 -14.77
C ALA A 514 -15.05 -16.94 -16.18
N ASP A 515 -15.61 -17.67 -17.13
CA ASP A 515 -15.92 -17.14 -18.45
C ASP A 515 -17.12 -16.18 -18.38
N VAL A 516 -17.40 -15.49 -19.49
CA VAL A 516 -18.65 -14.75 -19.67
C VAL A 516 -19.86 -15.69 -19.46
N MET A 517 -20.84 -15.21 -18.71
CA MET A 517 -21.99 -16.00 -18.28
C MET A 517 -23.13 -15.87 -19.28
N ILE A 518 -23.78 -16.97 -19.64
CA ILE A 518 -24.98 -16.94 -20.50
C ILE A 518 -26.24 -16.79 -19.62
N GLY A 519 -27.01 -15.73 -19.90
CA GLY A 519 -28.30 -15.39 -19.29
C GLY A 519 -29.28 -16.55 -19.28
N GLY A 520 -29.95 -16.81 -18.17
CA GLY A 520 -30.99 -17.83 -18.06
C GLY A 520 -30.50 -19.28 -18.08
N ARG A 521 -29.19 -19.50 -18.12
CA ARG A 521 -28.56 -20.82 -18.13
C ARG A 521 -27.61 -20.98 -16.95
N THR A 522 -27.42 -22.21 -16.50
CA THR A 522 -26.39 -22.52 -15.50
C THR A 522 -25.02 -22.48 -16.14
N ASN A 523 -24.16 -21.63 -15.58
CA ASN A 523 -22.75 -21.48 -15.91
C ASN A 523 -21.91 -22.00 -14.74
N VAL A 524 -20.59 -22.01 -14.90
CA VAL A 524 -19.65 -22.50 -13.88
C VAL A 524 -18.61 -21.44 -13.55
N LEU A 525 -18.46 -21.17 -12.26
CA LEU A 525 -17.30 -20.49 -11.70
C LEU A 525 -16.38 -21.55 -11.09
N GLN A 526 -15.10 -21.53 -11.46
CA GLN A 526 -14.12 -22.52 -11.04
C GLN A 526 -13.23 -21.94 -9.93
N VAL A 527 -13.05 -22.71 -8.85
CA VAL A 527 -12.15 -22.38 -7.74
C VAL A 527 -11.13 -23.50 -7.62
N ALA A 528 -9.92 -23.24 -8.11
CA ALA A 528 -8.79 -24.14 -7.98
C ALA A 528 -8.20 -24.02 -6.57
N ILE A 529 -8.01 -25.17 -5.92
CA ILE A 529 -7.49 -25.26 -4.56
C ILE A 529 -6.41 -26.32 -4.42
N THR A 530 -5.50 -26.11 -3.49
CA THR A 530 -4.47 -27.08 -3.07
C THR A 530 -4.52 -27.25 -1.56
N ASN A 531 -4.52 -28.50 -1.07
CA ASN A 531 -4.38 -28.80 0.35
C ASN A 531 -2.91 -29.05 0.67
N SER A 532 -2.22 -28.11 1.30
CA SER A 532 -0.82 -28.27 1.71
C SER A 532 -0.65 -28.89 3.11
N THR A 533 -1.74 -29.32 3.76
CA THR A 533 -1.69 -29.99 5.06
C THR A 533 -1.31 -31.46 4.96
N GLY A 534 -0.91 -32.04 6.10
CA GLY A 534 -0.62 -33.47 6.23
C GLY A 534 -1.86 -34.37 6.37
N THR A 535 -3.07 -33.82 6.28
CA THR A 535 -4.35 -34.54 6.48
C THR A 535 -5.35 -34.21 5.38
N ALA A 536 -6.31 -35.10 5.12
CA ALA A 536 -7.40 -34.76 4.20
C ALA A 536 -8.28 -33.65 4.82
N VAL A 537 -8.74 -32.71 3.99
CA VAL A 537 -9.54 -31.56 4.43
C VAL A 537 -10.79 -31.47 3.57
N GLU A 538 -11.96 -31.33 4.21
CA GLU A 538 -13.19 -31.00 3.52
C GLU A 538 -13.21 -29.49 3.24
N VAL A 539 -13.37 -29.13 1.97
CA VAL A 539 -13.37 -27.75 1.49
C VAL A 539 -14.68 -27.45 0.81
N THR A 540 -15.30 -26.33 1.18
CA THR A 540 -16.53 -25.81 0.56
C THR A 540 -16.24 -24.43 -0.01
N ALA A 541 -16.59 -24.21 -1.27
CA ALA A 541 -16.59 -22.91 -1.92
C ALA A 541 -18.03 -22.45 -2.19
N ALA A 542 -18.29 -21.19 -1.90
CA ALA A 542 -19.59 -20.55 -1.98
C ALA A 542 -19.45 -19.11 -2.50
N ILE A 543 -20.51 -18.55 -3.07
CA ILE A 543 -20.60 -17.11 -3.39
C ILE A 543 -21.87 -16.53 -2.79
N THR A 544 -21.88 -15.21 -2.58
CA THR A 544 -23.17 -14.49 -2.50
C THR A 544 -23.50 -14.04 -3.91
N PRO A 545 -24.55 -14.60 -4.55
CA PRO A 545 -24.86 -14.22 -5.93
C PRO A 545 -25.35 -12.77 -5.99
N PRO A 546 -25.08 -12.05 -7.09
CA PRO A 546 -25.63 -10.72 -7.30
C PRO A 546 -27.17 -10.74 -7.28
N PRO A 547 -27.84 -9.60 -7.02
CA PRO A 547 -29.31 -9.55 -7.03
C PRO A 547 -29.89 -10.13 -8.33
N GLY A 548 -30.82 -11.08 -8.19
CA GLY A 548 -31.47 -11.76 -9.31
C GLY A 548 -30.73 -12.99 -9.86
N TRP A 549 -29.47 -13.21 -9.49
CA TRP A 549 -28.70 -14.38 -9.87
C TRP A 549 -28.91 -15.50 -8.83
N SER A 550 -28.77 -16.76 -9.24
CA SER A 550 -28.76 -17.91 -8.33
C SER A 550 -27.43 -18.65 -8.42
N SER A 551 -27.01 -19.27 -7.32
CA SER A 551 -25.80 -20.10 -7.28
C SER A 551 -25.95 -21.23 -6.27
N ASP A 552 -25.20 -22.30 -6.48
CA ASP A 552 -25.06 -23.40 -5.52
C ASP A 552 -23.62 -23.50 -5.03
N ASP A 553 -23.46 -23.94 -3.78
CA ASP A 553 -22.15 -24.19 -3.18
C ASP A 553 -21.54 -25.49 -3.72
N SER A 554 -20.23 -25.60 -3.69
CA SER A 554 -19.48 -26.77 -4.16
C SER A 554 -18.53 -27.25 -3.07
N SER A 555 -18.47 -28.56 -2.82
CA SER A 555 -17.65 -29.13 -1.75
C SER A 555 -16.89 -30.37 -2.20
N ALA A 556 -15.67 -30.55 -1.71
CA ALA A 556 -14.88 -31.77 -1.91
C ALA A 556 -13.96 -32.05 -0.72
N THR A 557 -13.68 -33.33 -0.48
CA THR A 557 -12.58 -33.74 0.40
C THR A 557 -11.29 -33.77 -0.41
N VAL A 558 -10.32 -32.95 -0.04
CA VAL A 558 -9.03 -32.82 -0.72
C VAL A 558 -7.97 -33.59 0.07
N ALA A 559 -7.32 -34.57 -0.55
CA ALA A 559 -6.28 -35.35 0.09
C ALA A 559 -5.04 -34.50 0.45
N PRO A 560 -4.17 -34.94 1.38
CA PRO A 560 -2.91 -34.27 1.66
C PRO A 560 -2.09 -34.03 0.38
N SER A 561 -1.56 -32.82 0.22
CA SER A 561 -0.74 -32.41 -0.94
C SER A 561 -1.44 -32.55 -2.30
N ALA A 562 -2.76 -32.68 -2.33
CA ALA A 562 -3.54 -32.79 -3.56
C ALA A 562 -4.14 -31.43 -3.96
N SER A 563 -4.37 -31.28 -5.27
CA SER A 563 -5.10 -30.15 -5.84
C SER A 563 -6.43 -30.63 -6.44
N THR A 564 -7.43 -29.76 -6.42
CA THR A 564 -8.71 -29.99 -7.09
C THR A 564 -9.32 -28.67 -7.54
N THR A 565 -10.35 -28.74 -8.38
CA THR A 565 -11.15 -27.58 -8.80
C THR A 565 -12.58 -27.80 -8.35
N LEU A 566 -13.09 -26.88 -7.54
CA LEU A 566 -14.50 -26.82 -7.17
C LEU A 566 -15.24 -26.04 -8.25
N GLU A 567 -16.26 -26.65 -8.84
CA GLU A 567 -17.14 -26.04 -9.83
C GLU A 567 -18.40 -25.53 -9.12
N LEU A 568 -18.59 -24.21 -9.09
CA LEU A 568 -19.74 -23.55 -8.49
C LEU A 568 -20.74 -23.20 -9.60
N PRO A 569 -21.94 -23.83 -9.61
CA PRO A 569 -23.01 -23.46 -10.52
C PRO A 569 -23.48 -22.03 -10.26
N ILE A 570 -23.65 -21.24 -11.32
CA ILE A 570 -24.19 -19.88 -11.24
C ILE A 570 -25.09 -19.57 -12.45
N THR A 571 -26.27 -19.02 -12.19
CA THR A 571 -27.27 -18.69 -13.22
C THR A 571 -27.63 -17.20 -13.13
N PRO A 572 -27.18 -16.36 -14.07
CA PRO A 572 -27.68 -14.99 -14.20
C PRO A 572 -29.12 -14.95 -14.75
N PRO A 573 -29.85 -13.84 -14.53
CA PRO A 573 -31.13 -13.57 -15.18
C PRO A 573 -31.06 -13.69 -16.71
N ALA A 574 -32.18 -14.05 -17.33
CA ALA A 574 -32.29 -14.22 -18.79
C ALA A 574 -32.64 -12.92 -19.53
N ASP A 575 -33.15 -11.91 -18.83
CA ASP A 575 -33.84 -10.77 -19.41
C ASP A 575 -32.89 -9.76 -20.05
N ARG A 576 -31.69 -9.53 -19.48
CA ARG A 576 -30.70 -8.58 -20.01
C ARG A 576 -29.26 -9.00 -19.70
N PRO A 577 -28.29 -8.59 -20.53
CA PRO A 577 -26.88 -8.63 -20.15
C PRO A 577 -26.64 -7.74 -18.92
N GLY A 578 -25.62 -8.09 -18.15
CA GLY A 578 -25.32 -7.40 -16.91
C GLY A 578 -23.90 -7.63 -16.42
N VAL A 579 -23.57 -6.95 -15.32
CA VAL A 579 -22.34 -7.14 -14.55
C VAL A 579 -22.72 -7.45 -13.10
N GLY A 580 -21.99 -8.36 -12.47
CA GLY A 580 -22.22 -8.76 -11.09
C GLY A 580 -20.91 -8.92 -10.35
N MET A 581 -20.73 -8.17 -9.25
CA MET A 581 -19.60 -8.39 -8.35
C MET A 581 -19.92 -9.57 -7.44
N VAL A 582 -19.02 -10.56 -7.39
CA VAL A 582 -19.10 -11.68 -6.47
C VAL A 582 -17.84 -11.78 -5.62
N GLU A 583 -17.99 -12.34 -4.44
CA GLU A 583 -16.90 -12.69 -3.55
C GLU A 583 -16.97 -14.19 -3.29
N VAL A 584 -15.93 -14.92 -3.68
CA VAL A 584 -15.82 -16.36 -3.41
C VAL A 584 -15.39 -16.54 -1.96
N ARG A 585 -16.22 -17.23 -1.19
CA ARG A 585 -15.90 -17.66 0.17
C ARG A 585 -15.50 -19.12 0.13
N VAL A 586 -14.30 -19.41 0.61
CA VAL A 586 -13.84 -20.78 0.83
C VAL A 586 -13.88 -21.04 2.34
N SER A 587 -14.27 -22.25 2.72
CA SER A 587 -14.26 -22.71 4.12
C SER A 587 -13.68 -24.12 4.21
N ALA A 588 -12.96 -24.39 5.30
CA ALA A 588 -12.20 -25.63 5.48
C ALA A 588 -12.12 -26.05 6.97
N GLY A 589 -13.22 -25.88 7.70
CA GLY A 589 -13.26 -26.08 9.16
C GLY A 589 -12.30 -25.12 9.87
N ASN A 590 -11.37 -25.68 10.66
CA ASN A 590 -10.32 -24.92 11.37
C ASN A 590 -9.02 -24.78 10.56
N THR A 591 -8.95 -25.36 9.37
CA THR A 591 -7.76 -25.28 8.52
C THR A 591 -7.63 -23.86 7.97
N PRO A 592 -6.46 -23.20 8.11
CA PRO A 592 -6.23 -21.90 7.52
C PRO A 592 -6.47 -21.89 6.01
N ILE A 593 -7.01 -20.79 5.51
CA ILE A 593 -7.22 -20.57 4.08
C ILE A 593 -6.27 -19.46 3.64
N PHE A 594 -5.55 -19.75 2.57
CA PHE A 594 -4.59 -18.85 1.97
C PHE A 594 -4.94 -18.64 0.50
N GLY A 595 -4.45 -17.54 -0.07
CA GLY A 595 -4.58 -17.27 -1.50
C GLY A 595 -5.07 -15.85 -1.79
N PRO A 596 -5.19 -15.50 -3.08
CA PRO A 596 -5.52 -14.16 -3.50
C PRO A 596 -6.92 -13.77 -3.01
N PRO A 597 -7.15 -12.47 -2.79
CA PRO A 597 -8.48 -12.00 -2.40
C PRO A 597 -9.48 -12.28 -3.53
N THR A 598 -10.70 -12.64 -3.13
CA THR A 598 -11.59 -13.52 -3.91
C THR A 598 -12.73 -12.79 -4.61
N ARG A 599 -12.61 -11.47 -4.74
CA ARG A 599 -13.62 -10.61 -5.35
C ARG A 599 -13.38 -10.48 -6.86
N LEU A 600 -14.40 -10.76 -7.67
CA LEU A 600 -14.34 -10.67 -9.13
C LEU A 600 -15.62 -10.11 -9.73
N GLN A 601 -15.49 -9.46 -10.89
CA GLN A 601 -16.64 -9.06 -11.70
C GLN A 601 -16.98 -10.16 -12.71
N LEU A 602 -18.23 -10.61 -12.67
CA LEU A 602 -18.81 -11.48 -13.68
C LEU A 602 -19.56 -10.63 -14.69
N VAL A 603 -19.45 -10.97 -15.97
CA VAL A 603 -20.22 -10.36 -17.05
C VAL A 603 -21.20 -11.40 -17.58
N SER A 604 -22.48 -11.05 -17.67
CA SER A 604 -23.50 -11.89 -18.28
C SER A 604 -23.98 -11.32 -19.61
N VAL A 605 -24.30 -12.22 -20.53
CA VAL A 605 -24.83 -11.92 -21.86
C VAL A 605 -25.97 -12.86 -22.25
N PRO A 606 -26.94 -12.43 -23.07
CA PRO A 606 -27.88 -13.35 -23.71
C PRO A 606 -27.17 -14.24 -24.73
N SER A 607 -27.77 -15.38 -25.04
CA SER A 607 -27.38 -16.19 -26.21
C SER A 607 -27.61 -15.38 -27.49
N GLY A 608 -26.67 -15.39 -28.43
CA GLY A 608 -26.81 -14.71 -29.72
C GLY A 608 -28.01 -15.20 -30.52
N ASP A 609 -28.38 -16.47 -30.37
CA ASP A 609 -29.57 -17.08 -30.98
C ASP A 609 -30.91 -16.55 -30.43
N GLU A 610 -30.89 -15.83 -29.30
CA GLU A 610 -32.09 -15.34 -28.61
C GLU A 610 -32.29 -13.82 -28.81
N VAL A 611 -31.40 -13.17 -29.57
CA VAL A 611 -31.43 -11.73 -29.82
C VAL A 611 -31.41 -11.42 -31.31
N LEU A 612 -31.71 -10.18 -31.69
CA LEU A 612 -31.75 -9.78 -33.10
C LEU A 612 -30.34 -9.67 -33.70
N LEU A 613 -29.40 -9.15 -32.93
CA LEU A 613 -28.00 -9.03 -33.31
C LEU A 613 -27.13 -9.13 -32.05
N ALA A 614 -26.05 -9.90 -32.14
CA ALA A 614 -25.03 -10.03 -31.11
C ALA A 614 -23.66 -9.94 -31.76
N LEU A 615 -22.90 -8.90 -31.45
CA LEU A 615 -21.58 -8.63 -31.99
C LEU A 615 -20.53 -8.75 -30.90
N ASP A 616 -19.45 -9.46 -31.21
CA ASP A 616 -18.21 -9.53 -30.46
C ASP A 616 -17.16 -8.72 -31.21
N SER A 617 -16.64 -7.67 -30.57
CA SER A 617 -15.82 -6.68 -31.20
C SER A 617 -14.35 -6.88 -30.87
N GLY A 618 -13.51 -6.95 -31.90
CA GLY A 618 -12.16 -7.42 -31.69
C GLY A 618 -11.28 -7.43 -32.93
N GLY A 619 -10.17 -8.15 -32.84
CA GLY A 619 -9.27 -8.34 -33.98
C GLY A 619 -9.93 -9.12 -35.13
N PRO A 620 -9.39 -9.08 -36.37
CA PRO A 620 -9.95 -9.84 -37.49
C PRO A 620 -9.77 -11.36 -37.37
N SER A 621 -8.87 -11.83 -36.50
CA SER A 621 -8.50 -13.24 -36.34
C SER A 621 -8.56 -13.75 -34.89
N THR A 622 -9.08 -12.95 -33.97
CA THR A 622 -9.22 -13.31 -32.55
C THR A 622 -10.40 -14.26 -32.34
N PRO A 623 -10.46 -15.03 -31.24
CA PRO A 623 -11.66 -15.78 -30.89
C PRO A 623 -12.91 -14.88 -30.83
N VAL A 624 -14.08 -15.45 -31.07
CA VAL A 624 -15.39 -14.78 -30.92
C VAL A 624 -16.25 -15.66 -30.02
N LEU A 625 -16.99 -15.05 -29.12
CA LEU A 625 -17.94 -15.74 -28.26
C LEU A 625 -18.92 -16.57 -29.11
N ALA A 626 -19.18 -17.81 -28.69
CA ALA A 626 -20.12 -18.68 -29.38
C ALA A 626 -21.49 -17.99 -29.55
N THR A 627 -22.11 -18.15 -30.72
CA THR A 627 -23.37 -17.50 -31.18
C THR A 627 -23.27 -15.99 -31.52
N TYR A 628 -22.13 -15.33 -31.26
CA TYR A 628 -21.92 -13.93 -31.63
C TYR A 628 -21.24 -13.80 -33.00
N GLN A 629 -21.47 -12.68 -33.67
CA GLN A 629 -20.85 -12.34 -34.95
C GLN A 629 -19.67 -11.39 -34.71
N ARG A 630 -18.63 -11.46 -35.56
CA ARG A 630 -17.46 -10.58 -35.42
C ARG A 630 -17.78 -9.15 -35.83
N LEU A 631 -17.36 -8.16 -35.03
CA LEU A 631 -17.21 -6.76 -35.40
C LEU A 631 -15.74 -6.35 -35.33
N SER A 632 -15.01 -6.55 -36.42
CA SER A 632 -13.61 -6.15 -36.53
C SER A 632 -13.47 -4.77 -37.19
N PRO A 633 -12.29 -4.13 -37.12
CA PRO A 633 -12.01 -2.93 -37.90
C PRO A 633 -12.17 -3.08 -39.42
N LEU A 634 -12.20 -4.32 -39.93
CA LEU A 634 -12.36 -4.60 -41.37
C LEU A 634 -13.82 -4.73 -41.79
N ASP A 635 -14.76 -4.80 -40.85
CA ASP A 635 -16.19 -4.91 -41.13
C ASP A 635 -16.77 -3.54 -41.47
N LEU A 636 -16.52 -3.11 -42.71
CA LEU A 636 -17.17 -1.94 -43.30
C LEU A 636 -18.68 -2.17 -43.46
N TRP A 637 -19.47 -1.10 -43.47
CA TRP A 637 -20.93 -1.18 -43.66
C TRP A 637 -21.33 -2.09 -44.81
N ASP A 638 -22.07 -3.15 -44.48
CA ASP A 638 -22.61 -4.11 -45.42
C ASP A 638 -24.12 -4.29 -45.13
N PRO A 639 -25.01 -3.85 -46.04
CA PRO A 639 -26.46 -3.98 -45.83
C PRO A 639 -26.94 -5.44 -45.76
N ALA A 640 -26.17 -6.40 -46.27
CA ALA A 640 -26.50 -7.83 -46.13
C ALA A 640 -26.18 -8.37 -44.71
N LYS A 641 -25.13 -7.84 -44.08
CA LYS A 641 -24.82 -8.12 -42.66
C LYS A 641 -25.71 -7.32 -41.71
N GLY A 642 -26.16 -6.14 -42.15
CA GLY A 642 -26.95 -5.21 -41.34
C GLY A 642 -26.13 -4.43 -40.32
N TYR A 643 -24.80 -4.44 -40.42
CA TYR A 643 -23.92 -3.62 -39.59
C TYR A 643 -22.58 -3.34 -40.30
N GLY A 644 -21.86 -2.35 -39.80
CA GLY A 644 -20.45 -2.12 -40.12
C GLY A 644 -19.99 -0.68 -39.97
N TRP A 645 -18.67 -0.49 -39.93
CA TRP A 645 -18.04 0.80 -39.74
C TRP A 645 -18.11 1.67 -41.00
N LEU A 646 -18.35 2.97 -40.81
CA LEU A 646 -18.21 4.01 -41.83
C LEU A 646 -16.90 4.81 -41.67
N THR A 647 -16.20 4.62 -40.56
CA THR A 647 -14.93 5.25 -40.22
C THR A 647 -13.89 4.20 -39.89
N GLU A 648 -12.61 4.50 -40.08
CA GLU A 648 -11.53 3.61 -39.63
C GLU A 648 -11.45 3.58 -38.10
N VAL A 649 -11.25 2.37 -37.55
CA VAL A 649 -11.05 2.14 -36.12
C VAL A 649 -9.88 1.20 -35.90
N GLY A 650 -9.33 1.16 -34.69
CA GLY A 650 -8.31 0.20 -34.27
C GLY A 650 -8.89 -0.97 -33.49
N PHE A 651 -8.03 -1.92 -33.13
CA PHE A 651 -8.34 -2.99 -32.17
C PHE A 651 -7.15 -3.24 -31.22
N ARG A 652 -7.45 -3.90 -30.11
CA ARG A 652 -6.45 -4.46 -29.17
C ARG A 652 -6.91 -5.83 -28.70
N ASP A 653 -5.98 -6.78 -28.65
CA ASP A 653 -6.16 -8.09 -28.01
C ASP A 653 -5.23 -8.16 -26.79
N ARG A 654 -5.81 -8.37 -25.60
CA ARG A 654 -5.05 -8.51 -24.34
C ARG A 654 -4.61 -9.94 -24.06
N GLY A 655 -5.19 -10.94 -24.72
CA GLY A 655 -4.90 -12.35 -24.47
C GLY A 655 -5.34 -12.85 -23.10
N LYS A 656 -6.20 -12.11 -22.37
CA LYS A 656 -6.65 -12.41 -21.01
C LYS A 656 -8.18 -12.56 -20.96
N LEU A 657 -8.69 -13.18 -19.89
CA LEU A 657 -10.12 -13.45 -19.65
C LEU A 657 -10.72 -14.41 -20.69
N ASP A 658 -11.88 -14.10 -21.25
CA ASP A 658 -12.64 -14.93 -22.21
C ASP A 658 -12.74 -14.25 -23.58
N ALA A 659 -13.35 -14.92 -24.56
CA ALA A 659 -13.46 -14.44 -25.93
C ALA A 659 -14.11 -13.04 -26.07
N LEU A 660 -15.06 -12.66 -25.21
CA LEU A 660 -15.79 -11.39 -25.32
C LEU A 660 -15.03 -10.21 -24.65
N ARG A 661 -14.32 -10.48 -23.57
CA ARG A 661 -13.63 -9.46 -22.74
C ARG A 661 -12.15 -9.28 -23.09
N ARG A 662 -11.60 -10.21 -23.86
CA ARG A 662 -10.19 -10.29 -24.25
C ARG A 662 -9.76 -9.15 -25.16
N ASP A 663 -10.63 -8.76 -26.07
CA ASP A 663 -10.36 -7.79 -27.11
C ASP A 663 -11.52 -6.81 -27.31
N PHE A 664 -11.21 -5.74 -28.05
CA PHE A 664 -12.13 -4.65 -28.32
C PHE A 664 -11.69 -3.87 -29.55
N THR A 665 -12.65 -3.20 -30.19
CA THR A 665 -12.36 -2.08 -31.08
C THR A 665 -12.23 -0.78 -30.27
N LEU A 666 -11.43 0.14 -30.80
CA LEU A 666 -11.16 1.44 -30.17
C LEU A 666 -10.80 2.49 -31.21
N SER A 667 -11.02 3.75 -30.85
CA SER A 667 -10.41 4.89 -31.52
C SER A 667 -10.22 6.03 -30.52
N ARG A 668 -9.58 7.11 -30.95
CA ARG A 668 -9.43 8.36 -30.18
C ARG A 668 -9.52 9.57 -31.09
N GLY A 669 -9.94 10.70 -30.54
CA GLY A 669 -10.04 11.96 -31.27
C GLY A 669 -11.37 12.08 -32.00
N GLU A 670 -11.35 12.01 -33.34
CA GLU A 670 -12.55 12.21 -34.15
C GLU A 670 -13.61 11.13 -33.90
N PRO A 671 -14.91 11.49 -34.01
CA PRO A 671 -15.99 10.54 -33.83
C PRO A 671 -15.91 9.37 -34.82
N SER A 672 -16.11 8.17 -34.32
CA SER A 672 -16.18 6.96 -35.12
C SER A 672 -17.64 6.57 -35.34
N VAL A 673 -18.00 6.14 -36.55
CA VAL A 673 -19.39 5.88 -36.91
C VAL A 673 -19.60 4.40 -37.21
N LEU A 674 -20.43 3.74 -36.41
CA LEU A 674 -20.92 2.38 -36.62
C LEU A 674 -22.37 2.46 -37.12
N ARG A 675 -22.66 1.91 -38.30
CA ARG A 675 -24.02 1.84 -38.82
C ARG A 675 -24.66 0.50 -38.48
N LEU A 676 -25.93 0.53 -38.06
CA LEU A 676 -26.76 -0.65 -37.78
C LEU A 676 -28.08 -0.59 -38.56
N ALA A 677 -28.50 -1.71 -39.15
CA ALA A 677 -29.85 -1.91 -39.65
C ALA A 677 -30.78 -2.25 -38.48
N VAL A 678 -31.66 -1.33 -38.11
CA VAL A 678 -32.62 -1.51 -37.02
C VAL A 678 -33.97 -1.97 -37.58
N PRO A 679 -34.47 -3.17 -37.21
CA PRO A 679 -35.76 -3.68 -37.69
C PRO A 679 -36.93 -2.80 -37.25
N ALA A 680 -38.11 -3.00 -37.87
CA ALA A 680 -39.31 -2.27 -37.49
C ALA A 680 -39.65 -2.41 -35.98
N GLY A 681 -40.14 -1.33 -35.38
CA GLY A 681 -40.50 -1.27 -33.96
C GLY A 681 -39.39 -0.75 -33.04
N ARG A 682 -39.66 -0.82 -31.73
CA ARG A 682 -38.74 -0.36 -30.68
C ARG A 682 -37.82 -1.47 -30.23
N HIS A 683 -36.55 -1.13 -30.04
CA HIS A 683 -35.47 -2.02 -29.65
C HIS A 683 -34.57 -1.32 -28.64
N ILE A 684 -33.69 -2.10 -28.01
CA ILE A 684 -32.63 -1.63 -27.13
C ILE A 684 -31.29 -2.07 -27.71
N VAL A 685 -30.34 -1.14 -27.75
CA VAL A 685 -28.94 -1.42 -28.03
C VAL A 685 -28.19 -1.42 -26.71
N GLN A 686 -27.32 -2.41 -26.51
CA GLN A 686 -26.50 -2.54 -25.31
C GLN A 686 -25.05 -2.75 -25.72
N LEU A 687 -24.14 -1.92 -25.21
CA LEU A 687 -22.71 -1.96 -25.51
C LEU A 687 -21.91 -2.29 -24.26
N LEU A 688 -20.96 -3.22 -24.40
CA LEU A 688 -19.98 -3.52 -23.36
C LEU A 688 -18.71 -2.71 -23.61
N THR A 689 -18.23 -2.03 -22.58
CA THR A 689 -16.96 -1.29 -22.61
C THR A 689 -16.11 -1.65 -21.39
N GLY A 690 -14.78 -1.64 -21.55
CA GLY A 690 -13.81 -2.00 -20.52
C GLY A 690 -12.47 -2.40 -21.13
N ASP A 691 -11.50 -2.76 -20.28
CA ASP A 691 -10.22 -3.31 -20.70
C ASP A 691 -9.64 -4.19 -19.57
N ALA A 692 -9.23 -5.40 -19.93
CA ALA A 692 -8.70 -6.39 -18.99
C ALA A 692 -7.35 -6.00 -18.35
N SER A 693 -6.62 -5.05 -18.94
CA SER A 693 -5.25 -4.70 -18.52
C SER A 693 -5.04 -3.23 -18.18
N PHE A 694 -6.04 -2.37 -18.42
CA PHE A 694 -5.91 -0.94 -18.13
C PHE A 694 -7.25 -0.34 -17.71
N ALA A 695 -7.21 0.71 -16.91
CA ALA A 695 -8.40 1.51 -16.66
C ALA A 695 -8.92 2.16 -17.97
N SER A 696 -10.23 2.32 -18.11
CA SER A 696 -10.89 2.84 -19.32
C SER A 696 -11.52 4.21 -19.11
N GLY A 697 -11.36 5.11 -20.09
CA GLY A 697 -12.08 6.38 -20.14
C GLY A 697 -13.56 6.20 -20.46
N ASN A 698 -14.28 7.30 -20.65
CA ASN A 698 -15.70 7.26 -20.97
C ASN A 698 -15.91 6.85 -22.44
N THR A 699 -16.89 5.99 -22.70
CA THR A 699 -17.41 5.71 -24.04
C THR A 699 -18.78 6.35 -24.19
N MET A 700 -18.92 7.28 -25.12
CA MET A 700 -20.14 8.04 -25.39
C MET A 700 -20.71 7.70 -26.75
N VAL A 701 -22.03 7.58 -26.84
CA VAL A 701 -22.76 7.28 -28.08
C VAL A 701 -23.77 8.37 -28.39
N ARG A 702 -23.73 8.87 -29.62
CA ARG A 702 -24.69 9.84 -30.16
C ARG A 702 -25.45 9.27 -31.36
N ILE A 703 -26.69 9.70 -31.48
CA ILE A 703 -27.55 9.46 -32.64
C ILE A 703 -28.10 10.81 -33.08
N ASP A 704 -27.94 11.16 -34.35
CA ASP A 704 -28.36 12.46 -34.91
C ASP A 704 -27.86 13.67 -34.08
N GLY A 705 -26.64 13.56 -33.55
CA GLY A 705 -25.99 14.57 -32.71
C GLY A 705 -26.44 14.60 -31.23
N ALA A 706 -27.44 13.82 -30.83
CA ALA A 706 -27.90 13.74 -29.44
C ALA A 706 -27.18 12.61 -28.67
N LEU A 707 -26.65 12.90 -27.47
CA LEU A 707 -26.08 11.88 -26.57
C LEU A 707 -27.19 10.96 -26.07
N VAL A 708 -27.10 9.67 -26.41
CA VAL A 708 -28.09 8.65 -26.04
C VAL A 708 -27.60 7.70 -24.96
N ALA A 709 -26.29 7.51 -24.83
CA ALA A 709 -25.67 6.72 -23.78
C ALA A 709 -24.23 7.16 -23.52
N GLU A 710 -23.77 6.97 -22.29
CA GLU A 710 -22.37 7.10 -21.90
C GLU A 710 -22.04 6.13 -20.77
N SER A 711 -20.77 5.73 -20.67
CA SER A 711 -20.34 4.82 -19.61
C SER A 711 -20.22 5.49 -18.25
N GLY A 712 -20.13 6.82 -18.18
CA GLY A 712 -20.15 7.59 -16.93
C GLY A 712 -19.01 8.60 -16.84
N ASN A 713 -19.08 9.48 -15.84
CA ASN A 713 -18.10 10.56 -15.64
C ASN A 713 -16.83 10.11 -14.88
N ASP A 714 -16.69 8.81 -14.62
CA ASP A 714 -15.60 8.17 -13.91
C ASP A 714 -14.83 7.18 -14.80
N VAL A 715 -13.57 6.91 -14.45
CA VAL A 715 -12.75 5.91 -15.13
C VAL A 715 -13.21 4.51 -14.71
N ILE A 716 -13.47 3.63 -15.68
CA ILE A 716 -13.73 2.21 -15.39
C ILE A 716 -12.41 1.57 -14.94
N PRO A 717 -12.32 0.93 -13.76
CA PRO A 717 -11.08 0.33 -13.28
C PRO A 717 -10.52 -0.75 -14.22
N GLU A 718 -9.22 -1.01 -14.13
CA GLU A 718 -8.59 -2.14 -14.81
C GLU A 718 -9.31 -3.45 -14.48
N GLY A 719 -9.53 -4.28 -15.50
CA GLY A 719 -10.18 -5.59 -15.34
C GLY A 719 -11.70 -5.53 -15.17
N GLN A 720 -12.29 -4.33 -15.14
CA GLN A 720 -13.73 -4.13 -15.03
C GLN A 720 -14.36 -3.68 -16.36
N PHE A 721 -15.64 -4.01 -16.49
CA PHE A 721 -16.47 -3.75 -17.66
C PHE A 721 -17.80 -3.15 -17.23
N ARG A 722 -18.43 -2.40 -18.13
CA ARG A 722 -19.71 -1.74 -17.92
C ARG A 722 -20.58 -1.89 -19.16
N TRP A 723 -21.86 -2.18 -18.95
CA TRP A 723 -22.87 -2.10 -19.99
C TRP A 723 -23.43 -0.68 -20.06
N ILE A 724 -23.58 -0.15 -21.27
CA ILE A 724 -24.37 1.05 -21.55
C ILE A 724 -25.50 0.69 -22.48
N ASP A 725 -26.70 1.20 -22.22
CA ASP A 725 -27.88 0.88 -23.02
C ASP A 725 -28.67 2.11 -23.43
N PHE A 726 -29.31 2.03 -24.60
CA PHE A 726 -30.16 3.08 -25.13
C PHE A 726 -31.23 2.50 -26.04
N ALA A 727 -32.40 3.15 -26.05
CA ALA A 727 -33.51 2.74 -26.89
C ALA A 727 -33.33 3.26 -28.33
N VAL A 728 -33.71 2.43 -29.29
CA VAL A 728 -33.73 2.75 -30.73
C VAL A 728 -35.09 2.39 -31.32
N ASP A 729 -35.51 3.07 -32.37
CA ASP A 729 -36.77 2.80 -33.07
C ASP A 729 -36.51 2.71 -34.57
N GLY A 730 -36.80 1.55 -35.16
CA GLY A 730 -36.67 1.32 -36.60
C GLY A 730 -37.85 1.85 -37.41
N GLY A 731 -38.88 2.39 -36.75
CA GLY A 731 -40.13 2.82 -37.38
C GLY A 731 -40.94 1.65 -37.93
N ALA A 732 -41.83 1.92 -38.87
CA ALA A 732 -42.74 0.89 -39.41
C ALA A 732 -42.09 -0.09 -40.40
N GLY A 733 -40.97 0.29 -41.02
CA GLY A 733 -40.30 -0.49 -42.08
C GLY A 733 -38.87 -0.94 -41.76
N GLY A 734 -38.36 -0.59 -40.58
CA GLY A 734 -36.92 -0.64 -40.29
C GLY A 734 -36.16 0.54 -40.91
N ARG A 735 -34.98 0.85 -40.37
CA ARG A 735 -34.08 1.87 -40.92
C ARG A 735 -32.63 1.61 -40.52
N ASP A 736 -31.71 2.12 -41.31
CA ASP A 736 -30.30 2.23 -40.91
C ASP A 736 -30.14 3.37 -39.91
N MET A 737 -29.27 3.18 -38.93
CA MET A 737 -28.95 4.17 -37.92
C MET A 737 -27.45 4.24 -37.67
N ASP A 738 -26.93 5.46 -37.66
CA ASP A 738 -25.53 5.77 -37.37
C ASP A 738 -25.34 6.02 -35.88
N LEU A 739 -24.50 5.20 -35.27
CA LEU A 739 -24.02 5.38 -33.91
C LEU A 739 -22.69 6.11 -33.98
N GLU A 740 -22.68 7.37 -33.59
CA GLU A 740 -21.47 8.17 -33.47
C GLU A 740 -20.85 7.93 -32.08
N ILE A 741 -19.65 7.35 -32.05
CA ILE A 741 -18.95 6.91 -30.85
C ILE A 741 -17.74 7.81 -30.63
N THR A 742 -17.63 8.31 -29.41
CA THR A 742 -16.54 9.20 -28.96
C THR A 742 -16.05 8.78 -27.58
N GLY A 743 -14.82 9.18 -27.24
CA GLY A 743 -14.27 8.96 -25.91
C GLY A 743 -13.74 10.25 -25.29
N ASP A 744 -13.82 10.34 -23.97
CA ASP A 744 -13.13 11.34 -23.17
C ASP A 744 -12.48 10.68 -21.94
N LEU A 745 -11.70 11.45 -21.17
CA LEU A 745 -10.82 10.97 -20.09
C LEU A 745 -9.76 9.96 -20.60
N ARG A 746 -8.72 9.66 -19.80
CA ARG A 746 -7.67 8.64 -20.13
C ARG A 746 -7.23 8.66 -21.62
N GLU A 747 -6.75 9.82 -22.09
CA GLU A 747 -6.26 10.05 -23.47
C GLU A 747 -7.32 10.05 -24.59
N GLY A 748 -8.62 10.03 -24.23
CA GLY A 748 -9.75 10.17 -25.16
C GLY A 748 -10.10 8.91 -25.93
N TYR A 749 -9.68 7.73 -25.43
CA TYR A 749 -10.02 6.46 -26.04
C TYR A 749 -11.42 5.98 -25.62
N TRP A 750 -12.27 5.68 -26.59
CA TRP A 750 -13.44 4.83 -26.38
C TRP A 750 -13.09 3.37 -26.69
N ARG A 751 -13.82 2.42 -26.09
CA ARG A 751 -13.61 0.97 -26.27
C ARG A 751 -14.96 0.27 -26.39
N ILE A 752 -15.11 -0.62 -27.36
CA ILE A 752 -16.30 -1.50 -27.48
C ILE A 752 -15.82 -2.94 -27.54
N CYS A 753 -16.25 -3.74 -26.57
CA CYS A 753 -16.04 -5.18 -26.49
C CYS A 753 -17.20 -5.95 -27.15
N ALA A 754 -18.45 -5.47 -26.97
CA ALA A 754 -19.63 -6.16 -27.49
C ALA A 754 -20.77 -5.19 -27.82
N LEU A 755 -21.66 -5.60 -28.72
CA LEU A 755 -22.91 -4.89 -29.06
C LEU A 755 -24.06 -5.88 -29.19
N ILE A 756 -25.17 -5.63 -28.50
CA ILE A 756 -26.38 -6.44 -28.56
C ILE A 756 -27.56 -5.55 -29.00
N LEU A 757 -28.38 -6.06 -29.92
CA LEU A 757 -29.67 -5.47 -30.31
C LEU A 757 -30.80 -6.45 -29.94
N GLN A 758 -31.76 -5.98 -29.15
CA GLN A 758 -32.91 -6.75 -28.67
C GLN A 758 -34.21 -5.97 -28.86
N GLN A 759 -35.31 -6.68 -29.09
CA GLN A 759 -36.64 -6.06 -29.13
C GLN A 759 -37.11 -5.67 -27.72
N LEU A 760 -37.69 -4.48 -27.59
CA LEU A 760 -38.21 -3.93 -26.32
C LEU A 760 -39.65 -4.34 -26.00
#